data_AF-A0A2N5RXC8-F1
#
_entry.id   AF-A0A2N5RXC8-F1
#
_cell.length_a   1.000
_cell.length_b   1.000
_cell.length_c   1.000
_cell.angle_alpha   90.00
_cell.angle_beta   90.00
_cell.angle_gamma   90.00
#
_symmetry.space_group_name_H-M   'P 1'
#
loop_
_entity.id
_entity.type
_entity.pdbx_description
1 polymer ?
#
loop_
_entity_poly.entity_id
_entity_poly.type
_entity_poly.pdbx_seq_one_letter_code
_entity_poly.pdbx_strand_id
1 'polypeptide(L)'
;MKSISADQEVLPVNEPLMLSTDVYPEKHVTSPSPTEFQPEEREDSQEQQQPRRQPSGWDEALTYKLTQASSWACIVVCGQLIILAISLTFFILIHFSRTPMPQNLAEWGNRSPRALSFCVTILATLLSSLTTFFFSKSLILYLTSHSNRPAPLINFMMISSLSRGAPLVSRHYCSWTLLSLLALVLINSLTASFTTIISPTPLIISMPFRGTELNLYSEGFADIMTNTTRANLFPVLTSSQKRMNDQVAAATTALSLSSSYISASRHLGYPGAISYLGISFNSSTGGVLPAIPRKQGAIDANPSIAFSPNFRNLQPTFEFLDPNFQPSKKFPFNFTTIQQGYTADVKCRELPVNATDRDAGISVHEDRNFTIPGYSRNTSLWTYHVRCPSQGAPLPRTNHTVVLAWKGSMIVSDTCYNTTFDGRHVPGTQLLILGGYGPMYQHIRPRACQFTPYITLSEVTYVNMVNISRVLSREATTLATAAIAATVYQSVVFSINSYAVDVRNKFGDDISSLYGISTEIDNYNAPLLDGILEAYLQGEIETRATLIKTPPIVVGRPAVHLRATTLEELPSEWKRSFDGVWSYETLGWHEDNNNMQVSIVGIIPIIVLSTTTIFLVLYSWFSLRGSRHLRDEPFDPNNLVTLLKAGRDGAVVDSLGNDKTVSSTSARSNVKIKLHRNATEWELRPV
;
A
#
# COMPACT_ATOMS: atom_id res chain seq x y z
N MET A 1 6.68 -43.91 -3.16
CA MET A 1 6.93 -45.32 -2.80
C MET A 1 6.88 -45.40 -1.28
N LYS A 2 6.03 -46.27 -0.72
CA LYS A 2 5.77 -46.51 0.73
C LYS A 2 5.45 -45.30 1.65
N SER A 3 4.34 -45.44 2.37
CA SER A 3 4.03 -44.75 3.63
C SER A 3 4.47 -45.62 4.83
N ILE A 4 4.41 -45.08 6.06
CA ILE A 4 4.29 -45.83 7.33
C ILE A 4 3.66 -44.93 8.41
N SER A 5 3.11 -45.55 9.47
CA SER A 5 2.34 -44.91 10.55
C SER A 5 3.21 -44.28 11.64
N ALA A 6 2.57 -43.49 12.52
CA ALA A 6 3.06 -43.16 13.85
C ALA A 6 2.89 -44.34 14.83
N ASP A 7 3.54 -44.25 15.99
CA ASP A 7 3.10 -44.86 17.25
C ASP A 7 3.63 -44.06 18.47
N GLN A 8 3.15 -44.38 19.67
CA GLN A 8 3.26 -43.57 20.89
C GLN A 8 3.52 -44.44 22.14
N GLU A 9 4.42 -44.03 23.03
CA GLU A 9 4.80 -44.79 24.25
C GLU A 9 4.86 -43.92 25.53
N VAL A 10 4.70 -44.52 26.71
CA VAL A 10 3.91 -43.92 27.82
C VAL A 10 4.34 -44.38 29.25
N LEU A 11 4.35 -43.44 30.23
CA LEU A 11 4.36 -43.63 31.72
C LEU A 11 5.65 -44.24 32.36
N PRO A 12 5.80 -44.39 33.72
CA PRO A 12 4.88 -44.05 34.85
C PRO A 12 5.43 -43.30 36.11
N VAL A 13 4.50 -42.64 36.84
CA VAL A 13 4.26 -42.64 38.32
C VAL A 13 5.30 -42.08 39.33
N ASN A 14 4.88 -41.05 40.11
CA ASN A 14 4.63 -41.18 41.57
C ASN A 14 3.81 -40.02 42.18
N GLU A 15 3.05 -40.34 43.24
CA GLU A 15 2.19 -39.47 44.08
C GLU A 15 2.92 -39.14 45.44
N PRO A 16 2.37 -38.44 46.49
CA PRO A 16 0.96 -38.43 46.95
C PRO A 16 0.40 -37.18 47.74
N LEU A 17 -0.88 -37.31 48.14
CA LEU A 17 -1.53 -36.83 49.40
C LEU A 17 -1.98 -35.35 49.60
N MET A 18 -2.77 -35.14 50.67
CA MET A 18 -3.69 -34.01 50.91
C MET A 18 -3.53 -33.29 52.28
N LEU A 19 -4.19 -32.12 52.41
CA LEU A 19 -5.02 -31.63 53.54
C LEU A 19 -4.55 -30.35 54.33
N SER A 20 -5.57 -29.57 54.77
CA SER A 20 -5.64 -28.61 55.91
C SER A 20 -4.92 -27.23 55.90
N THR A 21 -5.75 -26.17 55.96
CA THR A 21 -5.79 -25.01 56.92
C THR A 21 -4.57 -24.71 57.83
N ASP A 22 -4.11 -23.47 58.11
CA ASP A 22 -4.82 -22.37 58.81
C ASP A 22 -4.01 -21.03 58.97
N VAL A 23 -4.75 -19.90 59.13
CA VAL A 23 -4.54 -18.69 60.01
C VAL A 23 -3.31 -17.72 59.90
N TYR A 24 -3.60 -16.45 60.24
CA TYR A 24 -2.77 -15.21 60.36
C TYR A 24 -1.66 -15.20 61.44
N PRO A 25 -0.82 -14.14 61.47
CA PRO A 25 -0.75 -13.31 62.69
C PRO A 25 -0.76 -11.76 62.49
N GLU A 26 -0.98 -11.04 63.60
CA GLU A 26 -1.14 -9.57 63.73
C GLU A 26 0.18 -8.77 63.99
N LYS A 27 0.06 -7.42 64.10
CA LYS A 27 0.49 -6.50 65.23
C LYS A 27 0.86 -5.09 64.71
N HIS A 28 0.74 -3.94 65.42
CA HIS A 28 0.09 -3.48 66.67
C HIS A 28 -0.03 -1.92 66.59
N VAL A 29 -1.11 -1.24 67.01
CA VAL A 29 -1.37 -0.58 68.33
C VAL A 29 -0.39 0.57 68.68
N THR A 30 -0.81 1.81 69.00
CA THR A 30 -1.25 2.29 70.35
C THR A 30 -2.02 3.66 70.33
N SER A 31 -2.83 3.92 71.37
CA SER A 31 -3.78 5.06 71.63
C SER A 31 -3.11 6.25 72.42
N PRO A 32 -3.73 7.11 73.32
CA PRO A 32 -5.08 7.17 73.97
C PRO A 32 -5.78 8.60 74.07
N SER A 33 -7.13 8.75 74.14
CA SER A 33 -8.07 8.97 75.30
C SER A 33 -8.29 10.45 75.78
N PRO A 34 -9.17 10.78 76.77
CA PRO A 34 -10.65 10.62 76.95
C PRO A 34 -11.37 12.01 77.17
N THR A 35 -12.61 12.27 77.67
CA THR A 35 -13.74 11.53 78.34
C THR A 35 -15.12 11.99 77.73
N GLU A 36 -16.32 12.23 78.33
CA GLU A 36 -16.94 12.29 79.70
C GLU A 36 -18.46 11.88 79.66
N PHE A 37 -19.40 12.42 80.50
CA PHE A 37 -20.70 11.74 80.82
C PHE A 37 -21.96 12.63 81.13
N GLN A 38 -23.17 12.15 80.70
CA GLN A 38 -24.55 12.34 81.27
C GLN A 38 -25.27 13.75 81.30
N PRO A 39 -26.56 13.89 81.76
CA PRO A 39 -27.82 13.21 81.32
C PRO A 39 -29.04 14.18 81.10
N GLU A 40 -30.29 13.70 81.24
CA GLU A 40 -31.60 14.35 80.98
C GLU A 40 -32.01 15.54 81.90
N GLU A 41 -32.90 16.42 81.40
CA GLU A 41 -33.87 17.18 82.23
C GLU A 41 -35.16 17.53 81.43
N ARG A 42 -36.15 18.21 82.04
CA ARG A 42 -37.59 18.15 81.66
C ARG A 42 -38.32 19.50 81.88
N GLU A 43 -39.50 19.66 81.24
CA GLU A 43 -40.49 20.75 81.45
C GLU A 43 -40.01 22.18 81.01
N ASP A 44 -40.84 23.14 80.56
CA ASP A 44 -42.29 23.14 80.27
C ASP A 44 -42.69 24.14 79.13
N SER A 45 -43.88 23.93 78.55
CA SER A 45 -44.84 24.88 77.96
C SER A 45 -44.40 26.21 77.31
N GLN A 46 -44.71 26.36 76.01
CA GLN A 46 -45.66 27.41 75.57
C GLN A 46 -46.35 27.08 74.23
N GLU A 47 -47.59 27.57 74.06
CA GLU A 47 -48.45 27.27 72.90
C GLU A 47 -48.21 28.20 71.70
N GLN A 48 -48.28 27.65 70.49
CA GLN A 48 -48.92 28.35 69.36
C GLN A 48 -49.65 27.36 68.42
N GLN A 49 -50.97 27.51 68.38
CA GLN A 49 -51.90 26.87 67.44
C GLN A 49 -51.70 27.55 66.05
N GLN A 50 -51.89 26.97 64.85
CA GLN A 50 -52.67 25.84 64.30
C GLN A 50 -52.16 25.61 62.83
N PRO A 51 -52.68 24.67 62.00
CA PRO A 51 -53.35 23.40 62.26
C PRO A 51 -52.63 22.20 61.56
N ARG A 52 -53.05 20.96 61.84
CA ARG A 52 -52.64 19.78 61.05
C ARG A 52 -53.15 19.84 59.60
N ARG A 53 -52.31 19.49 58.63
CA ARG A 53 -52.71 18.86 57.36
C ARG A 53 -52.09 17.46 57.27
N GLN A 54 -52.84 16.50 56.74
CA GLN A 54 -52.33 15.16 56.43
C GLN A 54 -51.43 15.22 55.19
N PRO A 55 -50.33 14.45 55.12
CA PRO A 55 -49.53 14.33 53.90
C PRO A 55 -50.32 13.55 52.83
N SER A 56 -50.46 14.14 51.66
CA SER A 56 -51.15 13.55 50.51
C SER A 56 -50.23 12.62 49.73
N GLY A 57 -50.33 11.31 49.95
CA GLY A 57 -49.64 10.27 49.16
C GLY A 57 -50.03 10.19 47.66
N TRP A 58 -50.73 11.21 47.16
CA TRP A 58 -51.08 11.40 45.75
C TRP A 58 -50.03 12.19 44.98
N ASP A 59 -49.29 13.08 45.66
CA ASP A 59 -48.38 14.03 44.99
C ASP A 59 -47.09 13.36 44.50
N GLU A 60 -46.47 12.48 45.29
CA GLU A 60 -45.22 11.78 44.89
C GLU A 60 -45.42 10.87 43.67
N ALA A 61 -46.54 10.15 43.61
CA ALA A 61 -46.92 9.33 42.46
C ALA A 61 -47.16 10.16 41.19
N LEU A 62 -47.59 11.42 41.35
CA LEU A 62 -47.83 12.36 40.24
C LEU A 62 -46.51 12.84 39.62
N THR A 63 -45.52 13.17 40.45
CA THR A 63 -44.18 13.59 40.00
C THR A 63 -43.44 12.48 39.24
N TYR A 64 -43.61 11.23 39.68
CA TYR A 64 -43.04 10.05 39.01
C TYR A 64 -43.59 9.85 37.59
N LYS A 65 -44.90 10.02 37.37
CA LYS A 65 -45.48 9.88 36.02
C LYS A 65 -45.19 11.06 35.09
N LEU A 66 -45.15 12.30 35.62
CA LEU A 66 -44.74 13.48 34.83
C LEU A 66 -43.32 13.33 34.24
N THR A 67 -42.38 12.80 35.02
CA THR A 67 -41.00 12.62 34.57
C THR A 67 -40.87 11.50 33.53
N GLN A 68 -41.67 10.43 33.63
CA GLN A 68 -41.57 9.27 32.75
C GLN A 68 -41.91 9.58 31.28
N ALA A 69 -43.02 10.27 31.01
CA ALA A 69 -43.43 10.60 29.63
C ALA A 69 -42.47 11.62 28.96
N SER A 70 -42.04 12.63 29.72
CA SER A 70 -41.04 13.61 29.26
C SER A 70 -39.67 12.97 29.02
N SER A 71 -39.29 11.97 29.81
CA SER A 71 -38.03 11.22 29.66
C SER A 71 -38.01 10.47 28.33
N TRP A 72 -39.07 9.74 27.97
CA TRP A 72 -39.12 9.02 26.68
C TRP A 72 -38.99 9.93 25.46
N ALA A 73 -39.62 11.11 25.46
CA ALA A 73 -39.46 12.09 24.38
C ALA A 73 -38.00 12.59 24.27
N CYS A 74 -37.35 12.84 25.41
CA CYS A 74 -35.93 13.21 25.46
C CYS A 74 -35.02 12.07 24.97
N ILE A 75 -35.24 10.84 25.43
CA ILE A 75 -34.48 9.64 25.02
C ILE A 75 -34.56 9.41 23.52
N VAL A 76 -35.74 9.52 22.91
CA VAL A 76 -35.92 9.35 21.45
C VAL A 76 -35.17 10.44 20.67
N VAL A 77 -35.29 11.72 21.07
CA VAL A 77 -34.63 12.83 20.36
C VAL A 77 -33.10 12.75 20.53
N CYS A 78 -32.60 12.56 21.75
CA CYS A 78 -31.16 12.45 22.02
C CYS A 78 -30.56 11.19 21.37
N GLY A 79 -31.24 10.04 21.46
CA GLY A 79 -30.80 8.80 20.83
C GLY A 79 -30.71 8.92 19.30
N GLN A 80 -31.72 9.51 18.66
CA GLN A 80 -31.70 9.69 17.21
C GLN A 80 -30.72 10.79 16.76
N LEU A 81 -30.50 11.84 17.55
CA LEU A 81 -29.43 12.82 17.32
C LEU A 81 -28.04 12.20 17.43
N ILE A 82 -27.81 11.29 18.38
CA ILE A 82 -26.53 10.56 18.52
C ILE A 82 -26.30 9.66 17.30
N ILE A 83 -27.30 8.87 16.89
CA ILE A 83 -27.20 8.01 15.69
C ILE A 83 -26.93 8.85 14.44
N LEU A 84 -27.65 9.96 14.25
CA LEU A 84 -27.48 10.87 13.12
C LEU A 84 -26.10 11.54 13.14
N ALA A 85 -25.62 12.00 14.30
CA ALA A 85 -24.31 12.63 14.46
C ALA A 85 -23.17 11.65 14.16
N ILE A 86 -23.24 10.41 14.65
CA ILE A 86 -22.27 9.36 14.33
C ILE A 86 -22.27 9.09 12.81
N SER A 87 -23.45 8.92 12.21
CA SER A 87 -23.61 8.61 10.78
C SER A 87 -23.06 9.73 9.88
N LEU A 88 -23.39 10.99 10.19
CA LEU A 88 -22.88 12.16 9.46
C LEU A 88 -21.38 12.36 9.66
N THR A 89 -20.86 12.14 10.88
CA THR A 89 -19.41 12.22 11.14
C THR A 89 -18.66 11.16 10.32
N PHE A 90 -19.18 9.93 10.24
CA PHE A 90 -18.58 8.86 9.47
C PHE A 90 -18.62 9.13 7.95
N PHE A 91 -19.76 9.63 7.45
CA PHE A 91 -19.91 10.08 6.06
C PHE A 91 -18.94 11.21 5.69
N ILE A 92 -18.78 12.21 6.57
CA ILE A 92 -17.78 13.29 6.40
C ILE A 92 -16.36 12.73 6.41
N LEU A 93 -16.02 11.80 7.31
CA LEU A 93 -14.69 11.19 7.37
C LEU A 93 -14.34 10.41 6.10
N ILE A 94 -15.29 9.65 5.52
CA ILE A 94 -15.08 8.90 4.26
C ILE A 94 -14.67 9.81 3.09
N HIS A 95 -15.34 10.97 2.96
CA HIS A 95 -15.13 11.89 1.85
C HIS A 95 -13.93 12.83 2.06
N PHE A 96 -13.68 13.31 3.28
CA PHE A 96 -12.65 14.32 3.56
C PHE A 96 -11.37 13.75 4.19
N SER A 97 -11.32 12.46 4.54
CA SER A 97 -10.15 11.81 5.12
C SER A 97 -9.86 10.45 4.47
N ARG A 98 -8.64 9.98 4.65
CA ARG A 98 -8.21 8.60 4.33
C ARG A 98 -7.85 7.92 5.64
N THR A 99 -8.81 7.23 6.25
CA THR A 99 -8.61 6.60 7.55
C THR A 99 -8.29 5.11 7.40
N PRO A 100 -7.02 4.67 7.54
CA PRO A 100 -6.71 3.25 7.62
C PRO A 100 -7.50 2.56 8.73
N MET A 101 -7.95 1.34 8.46
CA MET A 101 -8.33 0.41 9.52
C MET A 101 -7.04 -0.02 10.26
N PRO A 102 -7.06 -0.16 11.60
CA PRO A 102 -5.89 -0.64 12.34
C PRO A 102 -5.36 -1.97 11.78
N GLN A 103 -4.05 -2.07 11.58
CA GLN A 103 -3.41 -3.14 10.80
C GLN A 103 -3.90 -4.55 11.15
N ASN A 104 -3.98 -4.90 12.44
CA ASN A 104 -4.46 -6.22 12.88
C ASN A 104 -5.87 -6.56 12.37
N LEU A 105 -6.77 -5.57 12.31
CA LEU A 105 -8.15 -5.74 11.85
C LEU A 105 -8.24 -5.72 10.31
N ALA A 106 -7.42 -4.90 9.64
CA ALA A 106 -7.28 -4.93 8.19
C ALA A 106 -6.74 -6.28 7.70
N GLU A 107 -5.70 -6.81 8.36
CA GLU A 107 -5.10 -8.12 8.08
C GLU A 107 -6.05 -9.29 8.32
N TRP A 108 -6.90 -9.21 9.35
CA TRP A 108 -7.97 -10.18 9.59
C TRP A 108 -9.07 -10.06 8.53
N GLY A 109 -9.45 -8.82 8.19
CA GLY A 109 -10.46 -8.51 7.17
C GLY A 109 -10.09 -9.02 5.79
N ASN A 110 -8.84 -8.83 5.36
CA ASN A 110 -8.35 -9.35 4.07
C ASN A 110 -8.27 -10.89 4.07
N ARG A 111 -7.90 -11.51 5.19
CA ARG A 111 -7.90 -12.99 5.31
C ARG A 111 -9.32 -13.59 5.27
N SER A 112 -10.31 -12.87 5.80
CA SER A 112 -11.70 -13.35 5.93
C SER A 112 -12.74 -12.28 5.54
N PRO A 113 -12.84 -11.85 4.26
CA PRO A 113 -13.72 -10.73 3.87
C PRO A 113 -15.20 -10.98 4.19
N ARG A 114 -15.64 -12.24 4.13
CA ARG A 114 -17.00 -12.66 4.51
C ARG A 114 -17.28 -12.46 6.01
N ALA A 115 -16.30 -12.68 6.88
CA ALA A 115 -16.44 -12.47 8.31
C ALA A 115 -16.46 -10.98 8.67
N LEU A 116 -15.63 -10.17 8.01
CA LEU A 116 -15.65 -8.71 8.11
C LEU A 116 -17.02 -8.13 7.71
N SER A 117 -17.52 -8.52 6.53
CA SER A 117 -18.85 -8.13 6.04
C SER A 117 -19.96 -8.56 6.99
N PHE A 118 -19.89 -9.77 7.56
CA PHE A 118 -20.85 -10.25 8.55
C PHE A 118 -20.84 -9.41 9.85
N CYS A 119 -19.66 -9.08 10.39
CA CYS A 119 -19.54 -8.21 11.57
C CYS A 119 -20.08 -6.79 11.31
N VAL A 120 -19.77 -6.20 10.15
CA VAL A 120 -20.34 -4.91 9.71
C VAL A 120 -21.86 -5.00 9.60
N THR A 121 -22.39 -6.10 9.04
CA THR A 121 -23.84 -6.33 8.89
C THR A 121 -24.56 -6.47 10.23
N ILE A 122 -23.95 -7.11 11.23
CA ILE A 122 -24.50 -7.17 12.59
C ILE A 122 -24.59 -5.76 13.19
N LEU A 123 -23.51 -4.97 13.13
CA LEU A 123 -23.49 -3.60 13.67
C LEU A 123 -24.51 -2.70 12.96
N ALA A 124 -24.60 -2.80 11.63
CA ALA A 124 -25.60 -2.10 10.82
C ALA A 124 -27.05 -2.51 11.18
N THR A 125 -27.29 -3.79 11.45
CA THR A 125 -28.61 -4.30 11.88
C THR A 125 -28.99 -3.79 13.27
N LEU A 126 -28.03 -3.67 14.19
CA LEU A 126 -28.25 -3.07 15.51
C LEU A 126 -28.61 -1.57 15.39
N LEU A 127 -27.88 -0.78 14.60
CA LEU A 127 -28.19 0.64 14.38
C LEU A 127 -29.52 0.85 13.63
N SER A 128 -29.83 -0.02 12.67
CA SER A 128 -31.10 -0.09 11.93
C SER A 128 -32.29 -0.39 12.85
N SER A 129 -32.17 -1.39 13.72
CA SER A 129 -33.23 -1.75 14.68
C SER A 129 -33.45 -0.67 15.74
N LEU A 130 -32.39 -0.04 16.27
CA LEU A 130 -32.49 1.10 17.19
C LEU A 130 -33.20 2.30 16.54
N THR A 131 -32.83 2.66 15.31
CA THR A 131 -33.48 3.72 14.52
C THR A 131 -34.97 3.40 14.29
N THR A 132 -35.28 2.15 13.94
CA THR A 132 -36.67 1.69 13.70
C THR A 132 -37.50 1.71 14.99
N PHE A 133 -36.92 1.35 16.13
CA PHE A 133 -37.54 1.43 17.45
C PHE A 133 -37.85 2.89 17.85
N PHE A 134 -36.89 3.80 17.68
CA PHE A 134 -37.09 5.23 17.95
C PHE A 134 -38.13 5.86 17.01
N PHE A 135 -38.14 5.50 15.72
CA PHE A 135 -39.18 5.90 14.77
C PHE A 135 -40.57 5.40 15.19
N SER A 136 -40.73 4.12 15.53
CA SER A 136 -42.00 3.55 15.99
C SER A 136 -42.50 4.23 17.28
N LYS A 137 -41.63 4.47 18.27
CA LYS A 137 -41.99 5.21 19.49
C LYS A 137 -42.34 6.68 19.20
N SER A 138 -41.67 7.33 18.26
CA SER A 138 -42.03 8.68 17.80
C SER A 138 -43.44 8.72 17.16
N LEU A 139 -43.80 7.73 16.33
CA LEU A 139 -45.15 7.62 15.77
C LEU A 139 -46.25 7.46 16.84
N ILE A 140 -45.98 6.70 17.92
CA ILE A 140 -46.91 6.52 19.05
C ILE A 140 -47.07 7.83 19.85
N LEU A 141 -45.97 8.55 20.11
CA LEU A 141 -45.99 9.88 20.74
C LEU A 141 -46.69 10.92 19.87
N TYR A 142 -46.54 10.85 18.54
CA TYR A 142 -47.26 11.69 17.60
C TYR A 142 -48.77 11.39 17.60
N LEU A 143 -49.17 10.11 17.56
CA LEU A 143 -50.58 9.71 17.64
C LEU A 143 -51.23 10.18 18.95
N THR A 144 -50.55 10.01 20.07
CA THR A 144 -51.05 10.45 21.39
C THR A 144 -51.27 11.96 21.44
N SER A 145 -50.45 12.76 20.73
CA SER A 145 -50.64 14.21 20.59
C SER A 145 -51.76 14.57 19.62
N HIS A 146 -51.71 14.04 18.40
CA HIS A 146 -52.54 14.48 17.29
C HIS A 146 -54.00 14.03 17.43
N SER A 147 -54.24 12.84 17.99
CA SER A 147 -55.59 12.25 18.13
C SER A 147 -56.49 13.01 19.11
N ASN A 148 -55.95 13.95 19.91
CA ASN A 148 -56.75 14.89 20.71
C ASN A 148 -57.53 15.89 19.84
N ARG A 149 -57.23 15.98 18.53
CA ARG A 149 -57.98 16.73 17.52
C ARG A 149 -58.76 15.74 16.64
N PRO A 150 -59.95 16.10 16.12
CA PRO A 150 -60.75 15.20 15.28
C PRO A 150 -60.04 14.93 13.95
N ALA A 151 -59.36 13.79 13.87
CA ALA A 151 -58.59 13.34 12.72
C ALA A 151 -59.34 12.24 11.97
N PRO A 152 -59.25 12.14 10.63
CA PRO A 152 -59.92 11.08 9.89
C PRO A 152 -59.35 9.71 10.28
N LEU A 153 -60.22 8.71 10.45
CA LEU A 153 -59.87 7.35 10.91
C LEU A 153 -58.71 6.72 10.11
N ILE A 154 -58.58 7.03 8.81
CA ILE A 154 -57.48 6.55 7.96
C ILE A 154 -56.09 6.98 8.45
N ASN A 155 -55.94 8.17 9.05
CA ASN A 155 -54.66 8.64 9.60
C ASN A 155 -54.27 7.80 10.83
N PHE A 156 -55.24 7.50 11.69
CA PHE A 156 -55.05 6.68 12.89
C PHE A 156 -54.68 5.23 12.52
N MET A 157 -55.40 4.64 11.55
CA MET A 157 -55.05 3.32 11.00
C MET A 157 -53.65 3.32 10.38
N MET A 158 -53.31 4.33 9.56
CA MET A 158 -52.02 4.45 8.88
C MET A 158 -50.86 4.51 9.88
N ILE A 159 -50.90 5.41 10.85
CA ILE A 159 -49.78 5.59 11.77
C ILE A 159 -49.65 4.36 12.70
N SER A 160 -50.76 3.70 13.06
CA SER A 160 -50.69 2.41 13.74
C SER A 160 -50.02 1.34 12.88
N SER A 161 -50.41 1.19 11.60
CA SER A 161 -49.79 0.17 10.73
C SER A 161 -48.30 0.41 10.49
N LEU A 162 -47.89 1.67 10.26
CA LEU A 162 -46.46 2.05 10.16
C LEU A 162 -45.69 1.76 11.45
N SER A 163 -46.26 2.03 12.63
CA SER A 163 -45.60 1.72 13.91
C SER A 163 -45.40 0.20 14.13
N ARG A 164 -46.16 -0.64 13.41
CA ARG A 164 -46.00 -2.12 13.34
C ARG A 164 -45.20 -2.62 12.13
N GLY A 165 -44.71 -1.73 11.27
CA GLY A 165 -44.01 -2.11 10.02
C GLY A 165 -44.91 -2.70 8.93
N ALA A 166 -46.24 -2.51 9.00
CA ALA A 166 -47.20 -3.08 8.05
C ALA A 166 -47.70 -2.03 7.04
N PRO A 167 -47.65 -2.31 5.72
CA PRO A 167 -48.15 -1.38 4.70
C PRO A 167 -49.68 -1.38 4.64
N LEU A 168 -50.30 -0.20 4.51
CA LEU A 168 -51.73 -0.06 4.24
C LEU A 168 -51.96 0.23 2.75
N VAL A 169 -52.43 -0.78 2.03
CA VAL A 169 -52.70 -0.70 0.58
C VAL A 169 -54.18 -0.35 0.36
N SER A 170 -54.48 0.90 -0.01
CA SER A 170 -55.85 1.34 -0.31
C SER A 170 -55.97 2.08 -1.63
N ARG A 171 -56.74 1.50 -2.56
CA ARG A 171 -56.94 2.02 -3.93
C ARG A 171 -57.64 3.39 -3.98
N HIS A 172 -58.29 3.83 -2.89
CA HIS A 172 -58.88 5.18 -2.79
C HIS A 172 -57.94 6.21 -2.16
N TYR A 173 -56.95 5.78 -1.38
CA TYR A 173 -56.01 6.67 -0.68
C TYR A 173 -54.59 6.48 -1.22
N CYS A 174 -54.41 6.72 -2.52
CA CYS A 174 -53.17 6.45 -3.24
C CYS A 174 -51.95 7.22 -2.66
N SER A 175 -52.11 8.48 -2.27
CA SER A 175 -51.03 9.28 -1.65
C SER A 175 -50.58 8.71 -0.29
N TRP A 176 -51.53 8.31 0.56
CA TRP A 176 -51.23 7.68 1.85
C TRP A 176 -50.63 6.27 1.69
N THR A 177 -51.09 5.52 0.68
CA THR A 177 -50.52 4.21 0.31
C THR A 177 -49.07 4.36 -0.16
N LEU A 178 -48.79 5.37 -0.99
CA LEU A 178 -47.44 5.68 -1.47
C LEU A 178 -46.51 6.10 -0.33
N LEU A 179 -46.98 6.93 0.61
CA LEU A 179 -46.23 7.32 1.80
C LEU A 179 -45.94 6.11 2.71
N SER A 180 -46.92 5.22 2.89
CA SER A 180 -46.78 3.97 3.67
C SER A 180 -45.74 3.03 3.04
N LEU A 181 -45.79 2.86 1.72
CA LEU A 181 -44.83 2.04 0.97
C LEU A 181 -43.43 2.66 0.99
N LEU A 182 -43.30 3.97 0.81
CA LEU A 182 -42.02 4.68 0.90
C LEU A 182 -41.39 4.55 2.29
N ALA A 183 -42.18 4.73 3.37
CA ALA A 183 -41.69 4.54 4.73
C ALA A 183 -41.21 3.10 4.97
N LEU A 184 -41.95 2.10 4.48
CA LEU A 184 -41.55 0.69 4.57
C LEU A 184 -40.25 0.39 3.80
N VAL A 185 -40.08 0.93 2.59
CA VAL A 185 -38.84 0.82 1.82
C VAL A 185 -37.68 1.47 2.55
N LEU A 186 -37.87 2.68 3.10
CA LEU A 186 -36.83 3.38 3.87
C LEU A 186 -36.41 2.58 5.11
N ILE A 187 -37.36 2.06 5.90
CA ILE A 187 -37.09 1.23 7.08
C ILE A 187 -36.30 -0.04 6.69
N ASN A 188 -36.77 -0.77 5.67
CA ASN A 188 -36.10 -1.98 5.20
C ASN A 188 -34.71 -1.70 4.60
N SER A 189 -34.49 -0.49 4.06
CA SER A 189 -33.19 -0.06 3.53
C SER A 189 -32.18 0.35 4.60
N LEU A 190 -32.60 0.66 5.84
CA LEU A 190 -31.69 1.15 6.89
C LEU A 190 -30.49 0.23 7.13
N THR A 191 -30.68 -1.09 7.14
CA THR A 191 -29.56 -2.02 7.32
C THR A 191 -28.57 -1.93 6.16
N ALA A 192 -29.07 -1.83 4.91
CA ALA A 192 -28.22 -1.63 3.74
C ALA A 192 -27.47 -0.28 3.83
N SER A 193 -28.17 0.81 4.13
CA SER A 193 -27.61 2.15 4.38
C SER A 193 -26.44 2.12 5.38
N PHE A 194 -26.64 1.54 6.56
CA PHE A 194 -25.58 1.41 7.56
C PHE A 194 -24.44 0.50 7.07
N THR A 195 -24.69 -0.60 6.36
CA THR A 195 -23.60 -1.42 5.79
C THR A 195 -22.79 -0.68 4.72
N THR A 196 -23.42 0.11 3.85
CA THR A 196 -22.74 0.88 2.81
C THR A 196 -21.76 1.89 3.40
N ILE A 197 -22.17 2.58 4.46
CA ILE A 197 -21.34 3.59 5.14
C ILE A 197 -20.26 2.95 6.00
N ILE A 198 -20.57 1.87 6.74
CA ILE A 198 -19.64 1.28 7.73
C ILE A 198 -18.65 0.29 7.09
N SER A 199 -18.95 -0.29 5.92
CA SER A 199 -18.05 -1.24 5.27
C SER A 199 -16.74 -0.56 4.86
N PRO A 200 -15.58 -1.09 5.28
CA PRO A 200 -14.30 -0.58 4.80
C PRO A 200 -14.09 -0.93 3.32
N THR A 201 -13.33 -0.08 2.63
CA THR A 201 -12.90 -0.22 1.24
C THR A 201 -11.40 -0.52 1.18
N PRO A 202 -10.89 -1.16 0.10
CA PRO A 202 -9.48 -1.14 -0.23
C PRO A 202 -9.05 0.29 -0.55
N LEU A 203 -7.94 0.74 0.03
CA LEU A 203 -7.34 2.06 -0.21
C LEU A 203 -5.81 1.97 -0.21
N ILE A 204 -5.16 2.87 -0.94
CA ILE A 204 -3.69 2.93 -1.04
C ILE A 204 -3.18 4.06 -0.15
N ILE A 205 -2.24 3.74 0.74
CA ILE A 205 -1.51 4.71 1.57
C ILE A 205 -0.11 4.91 1.01
N SER A 206 0.23 6.18 0.80
CA SER A 206 1.57 6.64 0.42
C SER A 206 2.35 7.03 1.67
N MET A 207 3.30 6.19 2.08
CA MET A 207 4.16 6.40 3.24
C MET A 207 5.56 6.88 2.80
N PRO A 208 5.99 8.12 3.12
CA PRO A 208 7.31 8.60 2.72
C PRO A 208 8.44 7.94 3.51
N PHE A 209 9.58 7.74 2.86
CA PHE A 209 10.80 7.19 3.45
C PHE A 209 12.04 7.96 2.97
N ARG A 210 13.13 7.82 3.73
CA ARG A 210 14.45 8.35 3.43
C ARG A 210 15.51 7.26 3.56
N GLY A 211 16.44 7.19 2.62
CA GLY A 211 17.56 6.26 2.64
C GLY A 211 18.88 6.93 2.29
N THR A 212 19.96 6.16 2.25
CA THR A 212 21.30 6.66 1.88
C THR A 212 21.95 5.82 0.80
N GLU A 213 22.46 6.47 -0.25
CA GLU A 213 23.20 5.85 -1.36
C GLU A 213 24.58 6.50 -1.55
N LEU A 214 25.43 5.87 -2.38
CA LEU A 214 26.71 6.40 -2.81
C LEU A 214 26.53 7.62 -3.72
N ASN A 215 27.19 8.73 -3.40
CA ASN A 215 27.14 9.95 -4.19
C ASN A 215 28.11 9.93 -5.37
N LEU A 216 27.61 9.62 -6.57
CA LEU A 216 28.40 9.62 -7.81
C LEU A 216 28.93 11.01 -8.22
N TYR A 217 28.37 12.10 -7.67
CA TYR A 217 28.90 13.46 -7.88
C TYR A 217 30.01 13.85 -6.88
N SER A 218 30.40 12.97 -5.95
CA SER A 218 31.43 13.29 -4.96
C SER A 218 32.83 13.19 -5.55
N GLU A 219 33.55 14.31 -5.58
CA GLU A 219 34.96 14.35 -6.01
C GLU A 219 35.86 13.47 -5.11
N GLY A 220 35.53 13.32 -3.83
CA GLY A 220 36.25 12.44 -2.90
C GLY A 220 36.07 10.95 -3.24
N PHE A 221 34.88 10.56 -3.69
CA PHE A 221 34.64 9.20 -4.20
C PHE A 221 35.37 8.96 -5.53
N ALA A 222 35.42 9.96 -6.40
CA ALA A 222 36.10 9.88 -7.68
C ALA A 222 37.63 9.84 -7.57
N ASP A 223 38.26 10.67 -6.71
CA ASP A 223 39.70 10.60 -6.43
C ASP A 223 40.10 9.20 -5.97
N ILE A 224 39.36 8.63 -5.02
CA ILE A 224 39.65 7.29 -4.47
C ILE A 224 39.60 6.22 -5.56
N MET A 225 38.64 6.27 -6.50
CA MET A 225 38.59 5.33 -7.64
C MET A 225 39.89 5.25 -8.44
N THR A 226 40.69 6.33 -8.47
CA THR A 226 42.05 6.35 -9.05
C THR A 226 43.18 6.20 -8.02
N ASN A 227 42.98 6.65 -6.78
CA ASN A 227 44.04 6.85 -5.80
C ASN A 227 44.18 5.66 -4.85
N THR A 228 44.94 4.65 -5.29
CA THR A 228 45.22 3.44 -4.51
C THR A 228 45.90 3.72 -3.17
N THR A 229 46.64 4.83 -3.01
CA THR A 229 47.25 5.18 -1.71
C THR A 229 46.20 5.55 -0.67
N ARG A 230 45.15 6.30 -1.05
CA ARG A 230 44.00 6.59 -0.19
C ARG A 230 43.13 5.35 0.03
N ALA A 231 42.95 4.51 -0.98
CA ALA A 231 42.24 3.24 -0.84
C ALA A 231 42.93 2.30 0.18
N ASN A 232 44.27 2.26 0.18
CA ASN A 232 45.08 1.47 1.11
C ASN A 232 45.08 1.99 2.56
N LEU A 233 44.51 3.16 2.85
CA LEU A 233 44.26 3.62 4.23
C LEU A 233 43.11 2.84 4.89
N PHE A 234 42.29 2.15 4.11
CA PHE A 234 41.21 1.32 4.65
C PHE A 234 41.75 -0.07 5.04
N PRO A 235 41.43 -0.56 6.26
CA PRO A 235 41.97 -1.83 6.76
C PRO A 235 41.53 -3.02 5.91
N VAL A 236 42.39 -4.03 5.77
CA VAL A 236 42.17 -5.22 4.93
C VAL A 236 40.90 -5.98 5.31
N LEU A 237 40.24 -6.57 4.31
CA LEU A 237 39.03 -7.40 4.45
C LEU A 237 39.20 -8.53 5.48
N THR A 238 38.17 -8.80 6.27
CA THR A 238 38.06 -10.03 7.08
C THR A 238 37.90 -11.26 6.18
N SER A 239 38.12 -12.45 6.72
CA SER A 239 37.88 -13.72 6.01
C SER A 239 36.42 -13.86 5.51
N SER A 240 35.44 -13.38 6.28
CA SER A 240 34.03 -13.36 5.87
C SER A 240 33.73 -12.35 4.77
N GLN A 241 34.26 -11.13 4.87
CA GLN A 241 34.16 -10.09 3.82
C GLN A 241 34.83 -10.56 2.52
N LYS A 242 36.03 -11.16 2.62
CA LYS A 242 36.73 -11.74 1.48
C LYS A 242 35.91 -12.84 0.80
N ARG A 243 35.32 -13.78 1.56
CA ARG A 243 34.47 -14.83 0.99
C ARG A 243 33.28 -14.26 0.21
N MET A 244 32.62 -13.21 0.72
CA MET A 244 31.54 -12.52 -0.01
C MET A 244 32.07 -11.82 -1.26
N ASN A 245 33.24 -11.16 -1.18
CA ASN A 245 33.89 -10.55 -2.33
C ASN A 245 34.21 -11.58 -3.43
N ASP A 246 34.82 -12.70 -3.06
CA ASP A 246 35.19 -13.78 -3.98
C ASP A 246 33.93 -14.35 -4.68
N GLN A 247 32.80 -14.43 -3.96
CA GLN A 247 31.49 -14.82 -4.53
C GLN A 247 30.89 -13.76 -5.47
N VAL A 248 30.93 -12.47 -5.10
CA VAL A 248 30.47 -11.39 -5.96
C VAL A 248 31.33 -11.33 -7.23
N ALA A 249 32.65 -11.27 -7.09
CA ALA A 249 33.61 -11.21 -8.20
C ALA A 249 33.47 -12.38 -9.18
N ALA A 250 33.22 -13.60 -8.70
CA ALA A 250 32.95 -14.76 -9.55
C ALA A 250 31.65 -14.64 -10.36
N ALA A 251 30.63 -13.97 -9.81
CA ALA A 251 29.36 -13.71 -10.50
C ALA A 251 29.41 -12.47 -11.43
N THR A 252 30.22 -11.46 -11.10
CA THR A 252 30.28 -10.14 -11.75
C THR A 252 30.31 -10.23 -13.27
N THR A 253 31.25 -10.97 -13.88
CA THR A 253 31.39 -11.02 -15.35
C THR A 253 30.27 -11.84 -16.01
N ALA A 254 29.83 -12.94 -15.40
CA ALA A 254 28.72 -13.75 -15.92
C ALA A 254 27.40 -12.96 -15.91
N LEU A 255 27.12 -12.21 -14.84
CA LEU A 255 25.98 -11.30 -14.74
C LEU A 255 26.08 -10.16 -15.77
N SER A 256 27.26 -9.56 -15.91
CA SER A 256 27.51 -8.47 -16.88
C SER A 256 27.14 -8.90 -18.30
N LEU A 257 27.68 -10.03 -18.77
CA LEU A 257 27.41 -10.54 -20.12
C LEU A 257 25.95 -10.98 -20.29
N SER A 258 25.34 -11.58 -19.27
CA SER A 258 23.91 -11.96 -19.30
C SER A 258 22.99 -10.74 -19.40
N SER A 259 23.32 -9.67 -18.69
CA SER A 259 22.59 -8.39 -18.74
C SER A 259 22.75 -7.68 -20.08
N SER A 260 23.95 -7.71 -20.64
CA SER A 260 24.25 -7.17 -21.97
C SER A 260 23.42 -7.88 -23.05
N TYR A 261 23.37 -9.22 -23.00
CA TYR A 261 22.52 -10.02 -23.87
C TYR A 261 21.03 -9.67 -23.72
N ILE A 262 20.53 -9.54 -22.48
CA ILE A 262 19.12 -9.22 -22.20
C ILE A 262 18.76 -7.79 -22.65
N SER A 263 19.66 -6.81 -22.47
CA SER A 263 19.50 -5.44 -22.94
C SER A 263 19.33 -5.38 -24.47
N ALA A 264 20.22 -6.06 -25.21
CA ALA A 264 20.15 -6.15 -26.66
C ALA A 264 18.95 -6.97 -27.16
N SER A 265 18.65 -8.10 -26.52
CA SER A 265 17.47 -8.93 -26.80
C SER A 265 16.17 -8.12 -26.65
N ARG A 266 16.11 -7.22 -25.65
CA ARG A 266 14.98 -6.30 -25.44
C ARG A 266 14.92 -5.17 -26.46
N HIS A 267 16.05 -4.66 -26.93
CA HIS A 267 16.08 -3.73 -28.08
C HIS A 267 15.47 -4.37 -29.34
N LEU A 268 15.68 -5.68 -29.53
CA LEU A 268 15.05 -6.50 -30.57
C LEU A 268 13.58 -6.90 -30.26
N GLY A 269 13.00 -6.41 -29.17
CA GLY A 269 11.59 -6.62 -28.80
C GLY A 269 11.29 -7.85 -27.94
N TYR A 270 12.30 -8.67 -27.59
CA TYR A 270 12.10 -9.85 -26.76
C TYR A 270 12.10 -9.52 -25.25
N PRO A 271 11.15 -10.04 -24.45
CA PRO A 271 11.15 -9.82 -23.01
C PRO A 271 12.29 -10.59 -22.33
N GLY A 272 12.90 -9.98 -21.32
CA GLY A 272 13.91 -10.58 -20.46
C GLY A 272 14.06 -9.81 -19.16
N ALA A 273 14.68 -10.42 -18.16
CA ALA A 273 14.91 -9.80 -16.85
C ALA A 273 16.21 -10.33 -16.22
N ILE A 274 16.94 -9.45 -15.53
CA ILE A 274 18.16 -9.79 -14.79
C ILE A 274 17.89 -9.77 -13.30
N SER A 275 18.41 -10.73 -12.55
CA SER A 275 18.29 -10.74 -11.07
C SER A 275 19.63 -10.44 -10.42
N TYR A 276 19.69 -9.36 -9.62
CA TYR A 276 20.88 -8.97 -8.87
C TYR A 276 20.53 -8.68 -7.41
N LEU A 277 21.32 -9.25 -6.48
CA LEU A 277 21.10 -9.15 -5.03
C LEU A 277 19.66 -9.54 -4.59
N GLY A 278 19.04 -10.49 -5.31
CA GLY A 278 17.65 -10.94 -5.11
C GLY A 278 16.58 -10.10 -5.82
N ILE A 279 16.94 -8.97 -6.42
CA ILE A 279 16.01 -8.03 -7.03
C ILE A 279 16.12 -8.12 -8.56
N SER A 280 14.97 -8.32 -9.23
CA SER A 280 14.90 -8.42 -10.69
C SER A 280 14.72 -7.05 -11.35
N PHE A 281 15.40 -6.78 -12.47
CA PHE A 281 15.25 -5.57 -13.29
C PHE A 281 14.67 -5.89 -14.67
N ASN A 282 13.92 -4.96 -15.24
CA ASN A 282 13.17 -5.12 -16.49
C ASN A 282 14.05 -5.16 -17.77
N SER A 283 15.30 -4.68 -17.74
CA SER A 283 16.16 -4.64 -18.94
C SER A 283 17.63 -4.72 -18.60
N SER A 284 18.07 -3.73 -17.84
CA SER A 284 19.40 -3.39 -17.41
C SER A 284 19.25 -2.70 -16.04
N THR A 285 20.35 -2.43 -15.35
CA THR A 285 20.27 -1.79 -14.03
C THR A 285 20.17 -0.26 -14.08
N GLY A 286 20.39 0.39 -15.24
CA GLY A 286 20.55 1.85 -15.32
C GLY A 286 21.73 2.41 -14.52
N GLY A 287 22.66 1.55 -14.08
CA GLY A 287 23.66 1.89 -13.06
C GLY A 287 23.06 2.18 -11.67
N VAL A 288 21.78 1.87 -11.43
CA VAL A 288 21.15 1.99 -10.10
C VAL A 288 21.52 0.78 -9.25
N LEU A 289 21.78 1.00 -7.96
CA LEU A 289 21.94 -0.07 -6.96
C LEU A 289 20.61 -0.20 -6.20
N PRO A 290 19.98 -1.38 -6.13
CA PRO A 290 18.57 -1.46 -5.75
C PRO A 290 18.40 -1.36 -4.24
N ALA A 291 17.52 -0.45 -3.81
CA ALA A 291 17.32 -0.08 -2.41
C ALA A 291 16.33 -1.01 -1.68
N ILE A 292 16.48 -1.11 -0.35
CA ILE A 292 15.68 -1.99 0.52
C ILE A 292 15.30 -1.33 1.86
N PRO A 293 14.17 -1.71 2.47
CA PRO A 293 13.80 -1.21 3.79
C PRO A 293 14.70 -1.78 4.88
N ARG A 294 15.13 -0.95 5.84
CA ARG A 294 16.08 -1.34 6.90
C ARG A 294 15.50 -2.35 7.90
N LYS A 295 14.17 -2.33 8.15
CA LYS A 295 13.47 -3.26 9.07
C LYS A 295 13.11 -4.58 8.35
N GLN A 296 13.60 -5.73 8.85
CA GLN A 296 13.39 -7.06 8.23
C GLN A 296 11.91 -7.41 7.98
N GLY A 297 10.99 -7.00 8.87
CA GLY A 297 9.56 -7.27 8.70
C GLY A 297 8.96 -6.71 7.39
N ALA A 298 9.57 -5.67 6.82
CA ALA A 298 9.21 -5.08 5.52
C ALA A 298 9.82 -5.83 4.31
N ILE A 299 10.90 -6.57 4.53
CA ILE A 299 11.59 -7.37 3.51
C ILE A 299 10.81 -8.67 3.28
N ASP A 300 10.44 -9.34 4.38
CA ASP A 300 9.61 -10.56 4.36
C ASP A 300 8.17 -10.34 3.85
N ALA A 301 7.77 -9.10 3.54
CA ALA A 301 6.37 -8.72 3.34
C ALA A 301 5.83 -8.95 1.92
N ASN A 302 6.70 -9.25 0.94
CA ASN A 302 6.29 -9.54 -0.44
C ASN A 302 7.11 -10.72 -0.98
N PRO A 303 6.56 -11.94 -1.08
CA PRO A 303 7.28 -13.10 -1.60
C PRO A 303 7.50 -13.06 -3.13
N SER A 304 6.87 -12.12 -3.83
CA SER A 304 7.02 -11.91 -5.28
C SER A 304 8.27 -11.09 -5.63
N ILE A 305 8.74 -10.21 -4.73
CA ILE A 305 10.06 -9.59 -4.83
C ILE A 305 11.01 -10.43 -3.97
N ALA A 306 11.90 -11.19 -4.60
CA ALA A 306 12.75 -12.18 -3.92
C ALA A 306 13.95 -11.55 -3.15
N PHE A 307 13.69 -10.58 -2.28
CA PHE A 307 14.68 -9.94 -1.43
C PHE A 307 15.46 -10.99 -0.62
N SER A 308 16.70 -11.27 -1.04
CA SER A 308 17.55 -12.27 -0.40
C SER A 308 18.17 -11.68 0.86
N PRO A 309 17.85 -12.17 2.08
CA PRO A 309 18.39 -11.61 3.31
C PRO A 309 19.93 -11.72 3.37
N ASN A 310 20.52 -12.66 2.63
CA ASN A 310 21.96 -12.85 2.49
C ASN A 310 22.68 -11.65 1.83
N PHE A 311 21.95 -10.80 1.08
CA PHE A 311 22.53 -9.65 0.36
C PHE A 311 22.14 -8.28 0.94
N ARG A 312 21.34 -8.25 2.00
CA ARG A 312 20.83 -7.02 2.64
C ARG A 312 21.90 -5.99 2.98
N ASN A 313 23.08 -6.41 3.42
CA ASN A 313 24.16 -5.49 3.80
C ASN A 313 24.79 -4.80 2.56
N LEU A 314 24.64 -5.39 1.38
CA LEU A 314 25.24 -4.91 0.12
C LEU A 314 24.33 -3.93 -0.64
N GLN A 315 23.20 -3.53 -0.06
CA GLN A 315 22.15 -2.72 -0.70
C GLN A 315 21.92 -1.41 0.08
N PRO A 316 21.54 -0.30 -0.60
CA PRO A 316 21.16 0.95 0.06
C PRO A 316 19.93 0.74 0.95
N THR A 317 20.06 1.10 2.24
CA THR A 317 18.99 0.98 3.23
C THR A 317 18.14 2.26 3.31
N PHE A 318 16.84 2.11 3.58
CA PHE A 318 15.93 3.22 3.88
C PHE A 318 15.04 2.98 5.10
N GLU A 319 14.60 4.07 5.73
CA GLU A 319 13.70 4.08 6.88
C GLU A 319 12.46 4.96 6.59
N PHE A 320 11.29 4.51 7.06
CA PHE A 320 10.04 5.27 6.97
C PHE A 320 10.08 6.48 7.90
N LEU A 321 9.52 7.61 7.47
CA LEU A 321 9.54 8.85 8.27
C LEU A 321 8.63 8.81 9.50
N ASP A 322 7.63 7.91 9.52
CA ASP A 322 6.91 7.52 10.74
C ASP A 322 7.60 6.29 11.35
N PRO A 323 8.19 6.39 12.55
CA PRO A 323 8.84 5.25 13.21
C PRO A 323 7.85 4.15 13.60
N ASN A 324 6.57 4.49 13.78
CA ASN A 324 5.50 3.57 14.18
C ASN A 324 4.98 2.72 13.01
N PHE A 325 5.19 3.16 11.76
CA PHE A 325 4.75 2.41 10.58
C PHE A 325 5.44 1.04 10.51
N GLN A 326 4.62 0.00 10.35
CA GLN A 326 5.02 -1.38 10.14
C GLN A 326 4.27 -1.92 8.91
N PRO A 327 4.92 -2.13 7.76
CA PRO A 327 4.26 -2.69 6.59
C PRO A 327 3.82 -4.14 6.84
N SER A 328 2.63 -4.49 6.37
CA SER A 328 2.05 -5.83 6.51
C SER A 328 2.56 -6.79 5.43
N LYS A 329 2.71 -8.08 5.81
CA LYS A 329 3.00 -9.18 4.87
C LYS A 329 1.79 -9.71 4.11
N LYS A 330 0.60 -9.12 4.30
CA LYS A 330 -0.70 -9.64 3.80
C LYS A 330 -1.38 -8.73 2.76
N PHE A 331 -0.69 -7.69 2.30
CA PHE A 331 -1.15 -6.78 1.26
C PHE A 331 -0.01 -6.50 0.28
N PRO A 332 -0.30 -6.25 -1.00
CA PRO A 332 0.72 -5.81 -1.93
C PRO A 332 1.24 -4.41 -1.56
N PHE A 333 2.51 -4.18 -1.87
CA PHE A 333 3.12 -2.86 -1.85
C PHE A 333 3.97 -2.67 -3.10
N ASN A 334 4.03 -1.42 -3.53
CA ASN A 334 4.97 -0.92 -4.53
C ASN A 334 5.70 0.27 -3.91
N PHE A 335 6.95 0.56 -4.31
CA PHE A 335 7.59 1.80 -3.89
C PHE A 335 8.31 2.52 -5.01
N THR A 336 8.38 3.84 -4.91
CA THR A 336 9.06 4.72 -5.86
C THR A 336 10.12 5.52 -5.12
N THR A 337 11.28 5.70 -5.74
CA THR A 337 12.42 6.39 -5.13
C THR A 337 13.23 7.12 -6.20
N ILE A 338 13.91 8.20 -5.81
CA ILE A 338 14.76 9.00 -6.70
C ILE A 338 16.23 8.65 -6.39
N GLN A 339 16.87 7.90 -7.29
CA GLN A 339 18.20 7.35 -7.10
C GLN A 339 19.20 7.76 -8.18
N GLN A 340 20.49 7.75 -7.83
CA GLN A 340 21.58 7.94 -8.78
C GLN A 340 21.85 6.67 -9.60
N GLY A 341 21.61 6.78 -10.90
CA GLY A 341 22.08 5.85 -11.92
C GLY A 341 23.39 6.29 -12.57
N TYR A 342 23.91 5.44 -13.44
CA TYR A 342 25.04 5.73 -14.30
C TYR A 342 24.84 4.96 -15.60
N THR A 343 24.85 5.68 -16.72
CA THR A 343 24.64 5.12 -18.06
C THR A 343 25.66 5.74 -19.03
N ALA A 344 25.67 5.27 -20.27
CA ALA A 344 26.35 5.94 -21.35
C ALA A 344 25.50 5.89 -22.61
N ASP A 345 25.40 7.00 -23.32
CA ASP A 345 24.91 6.96 -24.70
C ASP A 345 26.02 6.34 -25.56
N VAL A 346 25.79 5.10 -25.97
CA VAL A 346 26.66 4.34 -26.88
C VAL A 346 26.26 4.67 -28.31
N LYS A 347 27.25 4.88 -29.19
CA LYS A 347 27.03 4.99 -30.64
C LYS A 347 28.08 4.19 -31.38
N CYS A 348 27.69 3.27 -32.24
CA CYS A 348 28.60 2.44 -33.05
C CYS A 348 28.55 2.84 -34.53
N ARG A 349 29.66 2.66 -35.25
CA ARG A 349 29.72 2.80 -36.73
C ARG A 349 30.81 1.93 -37.33
N GLU A 350 30.54 1.30 -38.47
CA GLU A 350 31.55 0.64 -39.32
C GLU A 350 32.71 1.60 -39.65
N LEU A 351 33.95 1.10 -39.64
CA LEU A 351 35.13 1.89 -39.96
C LEU A 351 35.25 2.13 -41.48
N PRO A 352 35.75 3.30 -41.92
CA PRO A 352 35.96 3.56 -43.34
C PRO A 352 37.05 2.65 -43.89
N VAL A 353 36.76 1.95 -45.00
CA VAL A 353 37.70 1.05 -45.68
C VAL A 353 39.01 1.76 -46.07
N ASN A 354 38.92 3.06 -46.40
CA ASN A 354 40.05 3.91 -46.76
C ASN A 354 40.42 4.90 -45.63
N ALA A 355 40.63 4.39 -44.41
CA ALA A 355 41.00 5.17 -43.23
C ALA A 355 42.40 5.81 -43.34
N THR A 356 42.50 7.13 -43.12
CA THR A 356 43.79 7.84 -43.03
C THR A 356 44.53 7.53 -41.71
N ASP A 357 45.79 7.93 -41.57
CA ASP A 357 46.53 7.84 -40.29
C ASP A 357 45.99 8.79 -39.18
N ARG A 358 44.95 9.59 -39.45
CA ARG A 358 44.20 10.36 -38.44
C ARG A 358 42.86 9.73 -38.04
N ASP A 359 42.37 8.76 -38.79
CA ASP A 359 41.10 8.09 -38.54
C ASP A 359 41.25 6.90 -37.57
N ALA A 360 40.14 6.48 -36.97
CA ALA A 360 40.07 5.24 -36.21
C ALA A 360 40.36 4.04 -37.13
N GLY A 361 41.19 3.10 -36.69
CA GLY A 361 41.62 1.97 -37.51
C GLY A 361 41.99 0.73 -36.69
N ILE A 362 41.81 -0.45 -37.29
CA ILE A 362 42.32 -1.72 -36.77
C ILE A 362 42.86 -2.57 -37.93
N SER A 363 44.02 -3.19 -37.74
CA SER A 363 44.60 -4.14 -38.69
C SER A 363 45.07 -5.39 -37.97
N VAL A 364 44.76 -6.56 -38.54
CA VAL A 364 45.15 -7.87 -38.00
C VAL A 364 46.05 -8.57 -39.01
N HIS A 365 47.14 -9.16 -38.53
CA HIS A 365 48.02 -10.04 -39.27
C HIS A 365 48.01 -11.42 -38.62
N GLU A 366 47.70 -12.44 -39.40
CA GLU A 366 47.64 -13.84 -38.97
C GLU A 366 48.87 -14.59 -39.49
N ASP A 367 49.71 -15.09 -38.58
CA ASP A 367 50.66 -16.15 -38.86
C ASP A 367 50.03 -17.50 -38.47
N ARG A 368 49.86 -18.39 -39.46
CA ARG A 368 49.28 -19.73 -39.24
C ARG A 368 50.31 -20.79 -38.86
N ASN A 369 51.60 -20.54 -39.06
CA ASN A 369 52.66 -21.53 -38.87
C ASN A 369 53.32 -21.44 -37.48
N PHE A 370 52.59 -20.93 -36.48
CA PHE A 370 53.12 -20.70 -35.14
C PHE A 370 52.97 -21.94 -34.24
N THR A 371 54.08 -22.62 -33.95
CA THR A 371 54.13 -23.78 -33.05
C THR A 371 54.63 -23.38 -31.66
N ILE A 372 53.79 -23.50 -30.63
CA ILE A 372 54.22 -23.33 -29.23
C ILE A 372 55.05 -24.56 -28.79
N PRO A 373 56.27 -24.39 -28.24
CA PRO A 373 57.05 -25.49 -27.69
C PRO A 373 56.28 -26.25 -26.60
N GLY A 374 56.13 -27.56 -26.78
CA GLY A 374 55.38 -28.43 -25.87
C GLY A 374 53.88 -28.58 -26.16
N TYR A 375 53.32 -27.85 -27.14
CA TYR A 375 51.95 -28.05 -27.61
C TYR A 375 51.91 -28.76 -28.97
N SER A 376 51.07 -29.80 -29.08
CA SER A 376 50.90 -30.63 -30.28
C SER A 376 49.73 -30.20 -31.19
N ARG A 377 49.12 -29.04 -30.92
CA ARG A 377 48.04 -28.47 -31.74
C ARG A 377 48.59 -27.44 -32.73
N ASN A 378 48.05 -27.42 -33.94
CA ASN A 378 48.28 -26.33 -34.89
C ASN A 378 47.63 -25.04 -34.33
N THR A 379 48.44 -24.05 -34.00
CA THR A 379 48.03 -22.74 -33.50
C THR A 379 48.36 -21.64 -34.50
N SER A 380 47.56 -20.57 -34.50
CA SER A 380 47.83 -19.33 -35.23
C SER A 380 48.12 -18.20 -34.25
N LEU A 381 49.14 -17.41 -34.56
CA LEU A 381 49.48 -16.18 -33.86
C LEU A 381 48.83 -15.01 -34.60
N TRP A 382 47.87 -14.34 -33.96
CA TRP A 382 47.26 -13.14 -34.49
C TRP A 382 47.91 -11.92 -33.82
N THR A 383 48.63 -11.13 -34.61
CA THR A 383 49.17 -9.83 -34.20
C THR A 383 48.22 -8.75 -34.69
N TYR A 384 47.77 -7.86 -33.82
CA TYR A 384 46.87 -6.78 -34.22
C TYR A 384 47.30 -5.41 -33.72
N HIS A 385 46.93 -4.39 -34.49
CA HIS A 385 47.26 -3.00 -34.24
C HIS A 385 46.00 -2.17 -34.23
N VAL A 386 45.83 -1.33 -33.21
CA VAL A 386 44.74 -0.33 -33.16
C VAL A 386 45.32 1.08 -33.29
N ARG A 387 44.61 1.92 -34.02
CA ARG A 387 44.93 3.33 -34.28
C ARG A 387 43.79 4.19 -33.74
N CYS A 388 44.08 5.00 -32.73
CA CYS A 388 43.14 5.99 -32.21
C CYS A 388 43.08 7.23 -33.11
N PRO A 389 41.88 7.82 -33.34
CA PRO A 389 41.76 9.02 -34.15
C PRO A 389 42.38 10.24 -33.45
N SER A 390 42.89 11.19 -34.22
CA SER A 390 43.59 12.37 -33.68
C SER A 390 43.45 13.59 -34.59
N GLN A 391 43.14 14.75 -34.00
CA GLN A 391 43.14 16.04 -34.70
C GLN A 391 44.55 16.65 -34.85
N GLY A 392 45.56 16.08 -34.17
CA GLY A 392 46.93 16.57 -34.16
C GLY A 392 47.91 15.65 -34.91
N ALA A 393 49.00 15.30 -34.23
CA ALA A 393 49.91 14.24 -34.67
C ALA A 393 49.23 12.86 -34.53
N PRO A 394 49.60 11.86 -35.36
CA PRO A 394 49.17 10.48 -35.17
C PRO A 394 49.57 9.96 -33.79
N LEU A 395 48.63 9.31 -33.09
CA LEU A 395 48.92 8.65 -31.82
C LEU A 395 49.72 7.36 -32.06
N PRO A 396 50.59 6.95 -31.11
CA PRO A 396 51.33 5.70 -31.22
C PRO A 396 50.36 4.51 -31.33
N ARG A 397 50.63 3.58 -32.24
CA ARG A 397 49.83 2.37 -32.44
C ARG A 397 50.01 1.43 -31.26
N THR A 398 48.92 0.91 -30.70
CA THR A 398 48.98 -0.18 -29.72
C THR A 398 49.18 -1.50 -30.45
N ASN A 399 50.16 -2.30 -30.01
CA ASN A 399 50.49 -3.59 -30.60
C ASN A 399 50.08 -4.69 -29.63
N HIS A 400 49.21 -5.59 -30.08
CA HIS A 400 48.70 -6.72 -29.29
C HIS A 400 48.97 -8.03 -30.02
N THR A 401 49.15 -9.11 -29.25
CA THR A 401 49.30 -10.47 -29.78
C THR A 401 48.39 -11.43 -29.02
N VAL A 402 47.81 -12.39 -29.74
CA VAL A 402 47.01 -13.47 -29.17
C VAL A 402 47.28 -14.77 -29.93
N VAL A 403 47.18 -15.90 -29.26
CA VAL A 403 47.31 -17.23 -29.90
C VAL A 403 45.95 -17.92 -29.89
N LEU A 404 45.56 -18.43 -31.05
CA LEU A 404 44.34 -19.21 -31.26
C LEU A 404 44.71 -20.58 -31.87
N ALA A 405 43.75 -21.50 -31.94
CA ALA A 405 43.85 -22.69 -32.76
C ALA A 405 43.72 -22.32 -34.26
N TRP A 406 44.24 -23.16 -35.15
CA TRP A 406 44.27 -22.96 -36.62
C TRP A 406 42.92 -22.61 -37.31
N LYS A 407 41.77 -22.79 -36.65
CA LYS A 407 40.44 -22.34 -37.13
C LYS A 407 39.66 -21.51 -36.10
N GLY A 408 40.35 -20.88 -35.15
CA GLY A 408 39.72 -20.01 -34.16
C GLY A 408 39.03 -18.80 -34.80
N SER A 409 38.00 -18.32 -34.12
CA SER A 409 37.40 -17.00 -34.37
C SER A 409 37.52 -16.16 -33.10
N MET A 410 37.76 -14.86 -33.23
CA MET A 410 37.79 -13.97 -32.07
C MET A 410 37.38 -12.55 -32.44
N ILE A 411 36.69 -11.87 -31.54
CA ILE A 411 36.60 -10.41 -31.56
C ILE A 411 37.88 -9.85 -30.94
N VAL A 412 38.65 -9.09 -31.71
CA VAL A 412 39.75 -8.27 -31.19
C VAL A 412 39.25 -6.86 -30.93
N SER A 413 39.76 -6.20 -29.87
CA SER A 413 39.36 -4.83 -29.53
C SER A 413 40.37 -4.11 -28.65
N ASP A 414 40.48 -2.80 -28.81
CA ASP A 414 41.22 -1.90 -27.90
C ASP A 414 40.50 -0.55 -27.74
N THR A 415 40.83 0.22 -26.71
CA THR A 415 40.05 1.40 -26.30
C THR A 415 40.88 2.67 -26.23
N CYS A 416 40.44 3.68 -26.98
CA CYS A 416 40.99 5.03 -26.97
C CYS A 416 40.32 5.85 -25.85
N TYR A 417 41.04 6.04 -24.75
CA TYR A 417 40.59 6.80 -23.58
C TYR A 417 40.44 8.30 -23.88
N ASN A 418 39.46 8.96 -23.26
CA ASN A 418 39.14 10.38 -23.42
C ASN A 418 39.04 10.86 -24.89
N THR A 419 38.61 10.00 -25.82
CA THR A 419 38.69 10.24 -27.27
C THR A 419 37.32 10.08 -27.94
N THR A 420 36.95 11.02 -28.82
CA THR A 420 35.73 10.92 -29.64
C THR A 420 36.00 10.32 -31.02
N PHE A 421 34.93 10.02 -31.75
CA PHE A 421 34.93 9.67 -33.18
C PHE A 421 35.73 10.62 -34.09
N ASP A 422 35.87 11.89 -33.72
CA ASP A 422 36.56 12.93 -34.50
C ASP A 422 37.99 13.19 -34.00
N GLY A 423 38.50 12.36 -33.08
CA GLY A 423 39.81 12.53 -32.45
C GLY A 423 39.89 13.71 -31.48
N ARG A 424 38.75 14.24 -30.99
CA ARG A 424 38.74 15.29 -29.95
C ARG A 424 38.97 14.67 -28.59
N HIS A 425 39.74 15.36 -27.75
CA HIS A 425 39.92 14.97 -26.35
C HIS A 425 38.72 15.43 -25.52
N VAL A 426 37.98 14.49 -24.94
CA VAL A 426 36.83 14.75 -24.07
C VAL A 426 36.94 13.85 -22.83
N PRO A 427 37.11 14.41 -21.61
CA PRO A 427 37.27 13.62 -20.38
C PRO A 427 36.11 12.63 -20.16
N GLY A 428 36.44 11.39 -19.79
CA GLY A 428 35.46 10.33 -19.49
C GLY A 428 34.86 9.64 -20.72
N THR A 429 34.74 10.32 -21.87
CA THR A 429 34.36 9.69 -23.15
C THR A 429 35.38 8.63 -23.55
N GLN A 430 34.95 7.51 -24.13
CA GLN A 430 35.85 6.49 -24.65
C GLN A 430 35.41 6.02 -26.03
N LEU A 431 36.36 5.51 -26.82
CA LEU A 431 36.12 4.95 -28.15
C LEU A 431 36.73 3.54 -28.20
N LEU A 432 35.88 2.52 -28.11
CA LEU A 432 36.27 1.11 -28.33
C LEU A 432 36.31 0.84 -29.82
N ILE A 433 37.46 0.41 -30.33
CA ILE A 433 37.64 -0.06 -31.70
C ILE A 433 37.65 -1.58 -31.65
N LEU A 434 36.77 -2.23 -32.41
CA LEU A 434 36.61 -3.69 -32.41
C LEU A 434 36.38 -4.26 -33.81
N GLY A 435 36.72 -5.53 -34.01
CA GLY A 435 36.39 -6.27 -35.22
C GLY A 435 36.39 -7.78 -34.98
N GLY A 436 35.49 -8.50 -35.66
CA GLY A 436 35.41 -9.95 -35.65
C GLY A 436 36.23 -10.58 -36.78
N TYR A 437 37.04 -11.56 -36.42
CA TYR A 437 37.92 -12.28 -37.35
C TYR A 437 37.78 -13.79 -37.14
N GLY A 438 38.14 -14.55 -38.18
CA GLY A 438 37.86 -15.99 -38.27
C GLY A 438 36.43 -16.29 -38.73
N PRO A 439 36.13 -17.57 -39.08
CA PRO A 439 34.94 -17.95 -39.83
C PRO A 439 33.60 -17.69 -39.13
N MET A 440 33.55 -17.62 -37.79
CA MET A 440 32.29 -17.37 -37.07
C MET A 440 31.90 -15.89 -37.04
N TYR A 441 32.88 -14.98 -36.99
CA TYR A 441 32.65 -13.57 -36.66
C TYR A 441 32.95 -12.60 -37.81
N GLN A 442 33.26 -13.09 -39.02
CA GLN A 442 33.58 -12.27 -40.19
C GLN A 442 32.47 -11.26 -40.58
N HIS A 443 31.21 -11.50 -40.19
CA HIS A 443 30.10 -10.57 -40.36
C HIS A 443 30.21 -9.33 -39.45
N ILE A 444 30.91 -9.43 -38.31
CA ILE A 444 31.17 -8.33 -37.37
C ILE A 444 32.36 -7.51 -37.88
N ARG A 445 32.13 -6.80 -38.99
CA ARG A 445 33.14 -5.96 -39.63
C ARG A 445 33.73 -4.92 -38.67
N PRO A 446 35.00 -4.50 -38.88
CA PRO A 446 35.67 -3.47 -38.11
C PRO A 446 34.82 -2.21 -37.90
N ARG A 447 34.70 -1.79 -36.65
CA ARG A 447 33.86 -0.68 -36.22
C ARG A 447 34.46 0.03 -35.02
N ALA A 448 33.97 1.23 -34.75
CA ALA A 448 34.25 1.94 -33.51
C ALA A 448 32.93 2.31 -32.81
N CYS A 449 32.90 2.13 -31.49
CA CYS A 449 31.79 2.48 -30.62
C CYS A 449 32.25 3.56 -29.64
N GLN A 450 31.66 4.76 -29.75
CA GLN A 450 31.88 5.85 -28.81
C GLN A 450 30.91 5.74 -27.63
N PHE A 451 31.43 5.89 -26.42
CA PHE A 451 30.64 5.94 -25.19
C PHE A 451 30.68 7.34 -24.59
N THR A 452 29.50 7.92 -24.38
CA THR A 452 29.36 9.24 -23.75
C THR A 452 28.74 9.05 -22.37
N PRO A 453 29.53 9.11 -21.28
CA PRO A 453 29.05 8.77 -19.93
C PRO A 453 28.17 9.87 -19.31
N TYR A 454 27.12 9.43 -18.62
CA TYR A 454 26.20 10.28 -17.87
C TYR A 454 25.94 9.71 -16.48
N ILE A 455 26.09 10.55 -15.46
CA ILE A 455 25.48 10.31 -14.15
C ILE A 455 24.02 10.74 -14.28
N THR A 456 23.09 9.91 -13.81
CA THR A 456 21.66 10.17 -13.97
C THR A 456 20.97 10.25 -12.62
N LEU A 457 20.06 11.19 -12.45
CA LEU A 457 19.08 11.12 -11.37
C LEU A 457 17.81 10.51 -11.95
N SER A 458 17.42 9.34 -11.45
CA SER A 458 16.34 8.54 -12.03
C SER A 458 15.24 8.26 -11.02
N GLU A 459 14.00 8.34 -11.47
CA GLU A 459 12.83 7.82 -10.78
C GLU A 459 12.76 6.30 -11.03
N VAL A 460 12.76 5.53 -9.95
CA VAL A 460 12.87 4.08 -9.97
C VAL A 460 11.67 3.48 -9.25
N THR A 461 10.94 2.60 -9.94
CA THR A 461 9.73 1.96 -9.43
C THR A 461 9.97 0.48 -9.14
N TYR A 462 9.53 0.05 -7.96
CA TYR A 462 9.68 -1.30 -7.42
C TYR A 462 8.27 -1.88 -7.29
N VAL A 463 7.95 -2.85 -8.16
CA VAL A 463 6.62 -3.51 -8.24
C VAL A 463 6.82 -5.03 -8.12
N ASN A 464 6.97 -5.72 -9.26
CA ASN A 464 7.45 -7.12 -9.32
C ASN A 464 8.91 -7.18 -9.79
N MET A 465 9.33 -6.16 -10.52
CA MET A 465 10.70 -5.91 -10.96
C MET A 465 11.00 -4.42 -10.77
N VAL A 466 12.28 -4.08 -10.67
CA VAL A 466 12.78 -2.72 -10.78
C VAL A 466 12.61 -2.24 -12.21
N ASN A 467 11.91 -1.13 -12.35
CA ASN A 467 11.74 -0.44 -13.62
C ASN A 467 12.10 1.04 -13.44
N ILE A 468 13.02 1.53 -14.26
CA ILE A 468 13.36 2.95 -14.29
C ILE A 468 12.25 3.64 -15.08
N SER A 469 11.35 4.33 -14.39
CA SER A 469 10.17 4.96 -15.01
C SER A 469 10.54 6.19 -15.81
N ARG A 470 11.49 6.99 -15.28
CA ARG A 470 11.84 8.30 -15.84
C ARG A 470 13.23 8.73 -15.39
N VAL A 471 14.07 9.17 -16.32
CA VAL A 471 15.28 9.92 -15.99
C VAL A 471 14.89 11.39 -15.74
N LEU A 472 15.23 11.92 -14.57
CA LEU A 472 14.92 13.29 -14.14
C LEU A 472 16.01 14.28 -14.54
N SER A 473 17.28 13.89 -14.39
CA SER A 473 18.43 14.62 -14.95
C SER A 473 19.46 13.66 -15.57
N ARG A 474 20.16 14.15 -16.60
CA ARG A 474 21.38 13.55 -17.14
C ARG A 474 22.49 14.59 -17.06
N GLU A 475 23.56 14.28 -16.35
CA GLU A 475 24.71 15.16 -16.17
C GLU A 475 25.94 14.46 -16.75
N ALA A 476 26.60 15.12 -17.71
CA ALA A 476 27.79 14.59 -18.36
C ALA A 476 28.95 14.52 -17.37
N THR A 477 29.77 13.48 -17.46
CA THR A 477 30.93 13.30 -16.56
C THR A 477 31.91 14.45 -16.67
N THR A 478 32.25 15.06 -15.53
CA THR A 478 33.20 16.17 -15.40
C THR A 478 34.64 15.65 -15.31
N LEU A 479 35.64 16.53 -15.46
CA LEU A 479 37.04 16.16 -15.26
C LEU A 479 37.30 15.52 -13.89
N ALA A 480 36.64 16.01 -12.83
CA ALA A 480 36.75 15.46 -11.48
C ALA A 480 36.08 14.08 -11.32
N THR A 481 35.01 13.79 -12.07
CA THR A 481 34.28 12.51 -12.00
C THR A 481 34.73 11.49 -13.06
N ALA A 482 35.60 11.88 -14.01
CA ALA A 482 36.11 11.03 -15.09
C ALA A 482 36.82 9.75 -14.62
N ALA A 483 37.34 9.74 -13.39
CA ALA A 483 37.89 8.56 -12.74
C ALA A 483 36.88 7.41 -12.61
N ILE A 484 35.62 7.71 -12.26
CA ILE A 484 34.54 6.73 -12.13
C ILE A 484 34.27 6.09 -13.50
N ALA A 485 34.18 6.92 -14.55
CA ALA A 485 33.96 6.45 -15.91
C ALA A 485 35.10 5.54 -16.39
N ALA A 486 36.36 5.93 -16.16
CA ALA A 486 37.52 5.11 -16.51
C ALA A 486 37.47 3.71 -15.87
N THR A 487 37.08 3.60 -14.60
CA THR A 487 36.92 2.32 -13.90
C THR A 487 35.78 1.47 -14.48
N VAL A 488 34.61 2.05 -14.79
CA VAL A 488 33.50 1.32 -15.41
C VAL A 488 33.91 0.74 -16.76
N TYR A 489 34.44 1.57 -17.67
CA TYR A 489 34.81 1.11 -19.02
C TYR A 489 35.96 0.10 -19.04
N GLN A 490 36.94 0.21 -18.15
CA GLN A 490 37.98 -0.82 -18.02
C GLN A 490 37.40 -2.19 -17.66
N SER A 491 36.32 -2.23 -16.88
CA SER A 491 35.63 -3.50 -16.58
C SER A 491 34.79 -4.05 -17.74
N VAL A 492 34.41 -3.19 -18.71
CA VAL A 492 33.76 -3.60 -19.97
C VAL A 492 34.77 -4.25 -20.92
N VAL A 493 35.91 -3.61 -21.16
CA VAL A 493 37.02 -4.19 -21.94
C VAL A 493 37.48 -5.53 -21.33
N PHE A 494 37.41 -5.66 -20.00
CA PHE A 494 37.66 -6.93 -19.32
C PHE A 494 36.61 -8.01 -19.64
N SER A 495 35.30 -7.71 -19.76
CA SER A 495 34.29 -8.72 -20.14
C SER A 495 34.44 -9.19 -21.59
N ILE A 496 34.73 -8.29 -22.52
CA ILE A 496 34.86 -8.60 -23.96
C ILE A 496 35.94 -9.67 -24.20
N ASN A 497 37.04 -9.56 -23.44
CA ASN A 497 38.17 -10.49 -23.41
C ASN A 497 37.97 -11.66 -22.42
N SER A 498 36.97 -11.61 -21.53
CA SER A 498 36.65 -12.70 -20.61
C SER A 498 35.95 -13.85 -21.33
N TYR A 499 36.22 -15.07 -20.88
CA TYR A 499 35.72 -16.30 -21.53
C TYR A 499 36.07 -16.39 -23.03
N ALA A 500 37.17 -15.75 -23.45
CA ALA A 500 37.89 -16.13 -24.66
C ALA A 500 38.60 -17.48 -24.44
N VAL A 501 38.51 -18.36 -25.43
CA VAL A 501 39.22 -19.66 -25.51
C VAL A 501 39.95 -19.74 -26.85
N ASP A 502 40.74 -20.80 -27.07
CA ASP A 502 41.56 -20.98 -28.29
C ASP A 502 40.75 -21.01 -29.61
N VAL A 503 39.42 -21.10 -29.54
CA VAL A 503 38.54 -21.18 -30.72
C VAL A 503 37.44 -20.11 -30.84
N ARG A 504 37.06 -19.40 -29.75
CA ARG A 504 35.91 -18.46 -29.73
C ARG A 504 35.91 -17.56 -28.49
N ASN A 505 35.08 -16.50 -28.46
CA ASN A 505 34.87 -15.69 -27.25
C ASN A 505 33.38 -15.36 -27.02
N LYS A 506 32.94 -15.37 -25.75
CA LYS A 506 31.52 -15.26 -25.36
C LYS A 506 30.81 -14.01 -25.91
N PHE A 507 31.51 -12.87 -25.96
CA PHE A 507 30.99 -11.63 -26.57
C PHE A 507 30.70 -11.80 -28.07
N GLY A 508 31.60 -12.47 -28.81
CA GLY A 508 31.38 -12.78 -30.23
C GLY A 508 30.20 -13.73 -30.45
N ASP A 509 30.10 -14.78 -29.63
CA ASP A 509 28.98 -15.73 -29.67
C ASP A 509 27.63 -15.04 -29.40
N ASP A 510 27.56 -14.13 -28.42
CA ASP A 510 26.35 -13.40 -28.06
C ASP A 510 25.85 -12.48 -29.19
N ILE A 511 26.75 -11.65 -29.73
CA ILE A 511 26.42 -10.72 -30.82
C ILE A 511 26.02 -11.51 -32.09
N SER A 512 26.72 -12.60 -32.39
CA SER A 512 26.38 -13.48 -33.52
C SER A 512 25.00 -14.13 -33.36
N SER A 513 24.65 -14.54 -32.13
CA SER A 513 23.35 -15.12 -31.81
C SER A 513 22.21 -14.09 -31.97
N LEU A 514 22.38 -12.89 -31.42
CA LEU A 514 21.38 -11.81 -31.51
C LEU A 514 21.18 -11.33 -32.96
N TYR A 515 22.27 -11.24 -33.73
CA TYR A 515 22.21 -10.91 -35.15
C TYR A 515 21.54 -12.01 -35.98
N GLY A 516 21.90 -13.28 -35.75
CA GLY A 516 21.34 -14.45 -36.44
C GLY A 516 19.87 -14.76 -36.12
N ILE A 517 19.36 -14.31 -34.98
CA ILE A 517 17.92 -14.33 -34.65
C ILE A 517 17.14 -13.28 -35.45
N SER A 518 17.79 -12.17 -35.81
CA SER A 518 17.16 -10.98 -36.40
C SER A 518 17.25 -10.95 -37.94
N THR A 519 18.30 -11.56 -38.50
CA THR A 519 18.61 -11.60 -39.94
C THR A 519 19.41 -12.87 -40.27
N GLU A 520 19.25 -13.37 -41.49
CA GLU A 520 20.22 -14.34 -42.05
C GLU A 520 21.63 -13.75 -42.04
N ILE A 521 22.61 -14.50 -41.55
CA ILE A 521 23.97 -13.99 -41.27
C ILE A 521 24.67 -13.47 -42.55
N ASP A 522 24.35 -14.05 -43.71
CA ASP A 522 24.89 -13.65 -45.02
C ASP A 522 24.32 -12.31 -45.52
N ASN A 523 23.14 -11.89 -45.04
CA ASN A 523 22.52 -10.61 -45.38
C ASN A 523 23.03 -9.50 -44.46
N TYR A 524 24.15 -8.86 -44.85
CA TYR A 524 24.81 -7.83 -44.04
C TYR A 524 23.98 -6.54 -43.87
N ASN A 525 23.63 -6.23 -42.62
CA ASN A 525 22.82 -5.08 -42.20
C ASN A 525 23.56 -4.31 -41.09
N ALA A 526 24.36 -3.31 -41.48
CA ALA A 526 25.16 -2.53 -40.54
C ALA A 526 24.33 -1.82 -39.44
N PRO A 527 23.22 -1.08 -39.74
CA PRO A 527 22.41 -0.43 -38.73
C PRO A 527 21.84 -1.37 -37.66
N LEU A 528 21.43 -2.58 -38.04
CA LEU A 528 20.96 -3.59 -37.10
C LEU A 528 22.08 -4.06 -36.16
N LEU A 529 23.27 -4.32 -36.71
CA LEU A 529 24.42 -4.80 -35.93
C LEU A 529 25.00 -3.69 -35.03
N ASP A 530 24.99 -2.44 -35.47
CA ASP A 530 25.32 -1.29 -34.62
C ASP A 530 24.30 -1.11 -33.49
N GLY A 531 22.99 -1.18 -33.76
CA GLY A 531 21.95 -1.10 -32.71
C GLY A 531 22.01 -2.24 -31.67
N ILE A 532 22.30 -3.47 -32.11
CA ILE A 532 22.56 -4.61 -31.21
C ILE A 532 23.76 -4.34 -30.31
N LEU A 533 24.86 -3.82 -30.85
CA LEU A 533 26.07 -3.51 -30.08
C LEU A 533 25.88 -2.33 -29.13
N GLU A 534 25.19 -1.28 -29.55
CA GLU A 534 24.83 -0.13 -28.71
C GLU A 534 24.04 -0.58 -27.48
N ALA A 535 22.97 -1.37 -27.69
CA ALA A 535 22.14 -1.89 -26.61
C ALA A 535 22.87 -2.92 -25.71
N TYR A 536 23.73 -3.76 -26.28
CA TYR A 536 24.53 -4.75 -25.55
C TYR A 536 25.52 -4.03 -24.62
N LEU A 537 26.35 -3.15 -25.18
CA LEU A 537 27.39 -2.44 -24.45
C LEU A 537 26.80 -1.45 -23.43
N GLN A 538 25.65 -0.80 -23.72
CA GLN A 538 24.95 0.03 -22.75
C GLN A 538 24.50 -0.80 -21.53
N GLY A 539 23.88 -1.96 -21.79
CA GLY A 539 23.47 -2.89 -20.73
C GLY A 539 24.65 -3.36 -19.89
N GLU A 540 25.81 -3.56 -20.52
CA GLU A 540 27.06 -3.89 -19.85
C GLU A 540 27.54 -2.76 -18.92
N ILE A 541 27.65 -1.54 -19.45
CA ILE A 541 28.11 -0.34 -18.73
C ILE A 541 27.26 -0.06 -17.50
N GLU A 542 25.93 -0.09 -17.66
CA GLU A 542 24.99 0.10 -16.56
C GLU A 542 25.16 -0.97 -15.48
N THR A 543 25.28 -2.24 -15.89
CA THR A 543 25.44 -3.36 -14.94
C THR A 543 26.78 -3.28 -14.21
N ARG A 544 27.87 -2.97 -14.92
CA ARG A 544 29.20 -2.73 -14.33
C ARG A 544 29.20 -1.53 -13.38
N ALA A 545 28.47 -0.47 -13.70
CA ALA A 545 28.34 0.70 -12.83
C ALA A 545 27.52 0.43 -11.55
N THR A 546 26.54 -0.47 -11.60
CA THR A 546 25.88 -1.02 -10.39
C THR A 546 26.84 -1.88 -9.57
N LEU A 547 27.64 -2.73 -10.24
CA LEU A 547 28.59 -3.64 -9.58
C LEU A 547 29.69 -2.88 -8.81
N ILE A 548 30.29 -1.81 -9.36
CA ILE A 548 31.30 -1.02 -8.63
C ILE A 548 30.73 -0.25 -7.43
N LYS A 549 29.41 -0.01 -7.38
CA LYS A 549 28.73 0.58 -6.21
C LYS A 549 28.39 -0.43 -5.11
N THR A 550 28.55 -1.73 -5.38
CA THR A 550 28.17 -2.77 -4.42
C THR A 550 29.32 -3.03 -3.44
N PRO A 551 29.07 -3.09 -2.12
CA PRO A 551 30.08 -3.49 -1.13
C PRO A 551 30.60 -4.94 -1.34
N PRO A 552 31.89 -5.21 -1.05
CA PRO A 552 32.94 -4.23 -0.74
C PRO A 552 33.38 -3.50 -2.02
N ILE A 553 33.44 -2.17 -1.95
CA ILE A 553 33.66 -1.31 -3.12
C ILE A 553 35.07 -1.56 -3.69
N VAL A 554 35.12 -1.83 -5.00
CA VAL A 554 36.35 -2.14 -5.76
C VAL A 554 36.97 -0.85 -6.31
N VAL A 555 38.27 -0.67 -6.09
CA VAL A 555 38.97 0.61 -6.25
C VAL A 555 40.36 0.44 -6.88
N GLY A 556 40.66 1.22 -7.94
CA GLY A 556 42.01 1.36 -8.50
C GLY A 556 42.64 0.12 -9.14
N ARG A 557 43.96 0.18 -9.40
CA ARG A 557 44.80 -0.93 -9.88
C ARG A 557 46.11 -1.03 -9.07
N PRO A 558 46.49 -2.20 -8.53
CA PRO A 558 45.67 -3.42 -8.40
C PRO A 558 44.39 -3.13 -7.59
N ALA A 559 43.37 -3.97 -7.76
CA ALA A 559 42.05 -3.75 -7.17
C ALA A 559 42.09 -3.79 -5.63
N VAL A 560 42.11 -2.61 -5.01
CA VAL A 560 41.93 -2.43 -3.57
C VAL A 560 40.44 -2.53 -3.28
N HIS A 561 40.08 -3.12 -2.14
CA HIS A 561 38.69 -3.34 -1.76
C HIS A 561 38.42 -2.64 -0.43
N LEU A 562 37.48 -1.68 -0.41
CA LEU A 562 37.14 -0.94 0.80
C LEU A 562 36.40 -1.86 1.79
N ARG A 563 36.79 -1.81 3.06
CA ARG A 563 36.28 -2.73 4.12
C ARG A 563 34.81 -2.53 4.51
N ALA A 564 34.18 -1.47 4.01
CA ALA A 564 32.79 -1.12 4.34
C ALA A 564 31.85 -2.30 4.03
N THR A 565 31.21 -2.87 5.04
CA THR A 565 30.23 -3.96 4.85
C THR A 565 28.85 -3.46 4.45
N THR A 566 28.60 -2.18 4.74
CA THR A 566 27.37 -1.44 4.47
C THR A 566 27.73 -0.07 3.92
N LEU A 567 26.79 0.57 3.21
CA LEU A 567 26.94 1.98 2.86
C LEU A 567 26.95 2.89 4.10
N GLU A 568 26.38 2.44 5.23
CA GLU A 568 26.32 3.21 6.47
C GLU A 568 27.73 3.53 7.03
N GLU A 569 28.70 2.63 6.86
CA GLU A 569 30.10 2.75 7.30
C GLU A 569 30.96 3.79 6.55
N LEU A 570 30.55 4.23 5.35
CA LEU A 570 31.37 5.13 4.53
C LEU A 570 31.34 6.58 5.04
N PRO A 571 32.36 7.42 4.75
CA PRO A 571 32.34 8.86 5.04
C PRO A 571 31.08 9.55 4.50
N SER A 572 30.56 10.53 5.24
CA SER A 572 29.38 11.31 4.85
C SER A 572 29.55 12.03 3.51
N GLU A 573 30.77 12.48 3.20
CA GLU A 573 31.10 13.20 1.95
C GLU A 573 30.99 12.34 0.67
N TRP A 574 30.95 11.01 0.78
CA TRP A 574 30.70 10.09 -0.36
C TRP A 574 29.26 9.56 -0.37
N LYS A 575 28.40 10.03 0.54
CA LYS A 575 27.01 9.58 0.68
C LYS A 575 26.04 10.69 0.29
N ARG A 576 24.85 10.29 -0.15
CA ARG A 576 23.72 11.17 -0.44
C ARG A 576 22.46 10.56 0.15
N SER A 577 21.58 11.39 0.69
CA SER A 577 20.22 10.98 1.03
C SER A 577 19.35 10.88 -0.23
N PHE A 578 18.63 9.77 -0.38
CA PHE A 578 17.52 9.65 -1.33
C PHE A 578 16.19 9.64 -0.59
N ASP A 579 15.16 10.19 -1.22
CA ASP A 579 13.79 10.21 -0.72
C ASP A 579 12.88 9.41 -1.66
N GLY A 580 11.83 8.81 -1.09
CA GLY A 580 10.87 8.02 -1.84
C GLY A 580 9.53 7.82 -1.12
N VAL A 581 8.61 7.15 -1.81
CA VAL A 581 7.23 6.93 -1.37
C VAL A 581 6.88 5.44 -1.50
N TRP A 582 6.46 4.85 -0.39
CA TRP A 582 6.00 3.48 -0.31
C TRP A 582 4.48 3.45 -0.40
N SER A 583 3.94 2.91 -1.48
CA SER A 583 2.51 2.78 -1.74
C SER A 583 2.04 1.38 -1.33
N TYR A 584 1.28 1.30 -0.24
CA TYR A 584 0.81 0.07 0.38
C TYR A 584 -0.72 0.02 0.35
N GLU A 585 -1.29 -1.10 -0.10
CA GLU A 585 -2.73 -1.34 -0.07
C GLU A 585 -3.18 -1.76 1.34
N THR A 586 -4.34 -1.28 1.78
CA THR A 586 -4.94 -1.66 3.07
C THR A 586 -6.46 -1.59 2.99
N LEU A 587 -7.13 -2.18 3.98
CA LEU A 587 -8.52 -1.82 4.27
C LEU A 587 -8.58 -0.54 5.12
N GLY A 588 -9.65 0.22 4.96
CA GLY A 588 -9.95 1.41 5.76
C GLY A 588 -11.20 2.11 5.22
N TRP A 589 -11.34 3.40 5.46
CA TRP A 589 -12.48 4.18 4.96
C TRP A 589 -12.00 5.36 4.13
N HIS A 590 -12.31 5.27 2.83
CA HIS A 590 -12.23 6.34 1.85
C HIS A 590 -13.14 6.00 0.67
N GLU A 591 -13.75 7.00 0.06
CA GLU A 591 -14.51 6.84 -1.19
C GLU A 591 -13.98 7.82 -2.22
N ASP A 592 -13.39 7.29 -3.30
CA ASP A 592 -12.91 8.12 -4.41
C ASP A 592 -14.08 8.91 -5.04
N ASN A 593 -13.80 10.14 -5.48
CA ASN A 593 -14.80 11.07 -6.03
C ASN A 593 -15.73 10.48 -7.10
N ASN A 594 -15.27 9.46 -7.84
CA ASN A 594 -16.07 8.78 -8.87
C ASN A 594 -17.19 7.90 -8.30
N ASN A 595 -17.03 7.37 -7.09
CA ASN A 595 -17.98 6.43 -6.47
C ASN A 595 -18.99 7.10 -5.54
N MET A 596 -18.76 8.37 -5.14
CA MET A 596 -19.52 9.18 -4.16
C MET A 596 -21.06 9.01 -4.15
N GLN A 597 -21.65 8.69 -5.30
CA GLN A 597 -23.07 8.35 -5.43
C GLN A 597 -23.52 7.22 -4.49
N VAL A 598 -22.64 6.26 -4.19
CA VAL A 598 -22.96 5.06 -3.40
C VAL A 598 -23.17 5.43 -1.92
N SER A 599 -22.26 6.14 -1.25
CA SER A 599 -22.52 6.62 0.11
C SER A 599 -23.63 7.66 0.19
N ILE A 600 -23.83 8.49 -0.85
CA ILE A 600 -24.96 9.44 -0.91
C ILE A 600 -26.29 8.69 -0.88
N VAL A 601 -26.45 7.63 -1.68
CA VAL A 601 -27.64 6.76 -1.62
C VAL A 601 -27.73 6.05 -0.26
N GLY A 602 -26.59 5.65 0.31
CA GLY A 602 -26.50 5.07 1.65
C GLY A 602 -27.03 5.98 2.77
N ILE A 603 -26.65 7.27 2.80
CA ILE A 603 -26.98 8.17 3.92
C ILE A 603 -28.42 8.70 3.89
N ILE A 604 -29.08 8.72 2.71
CA ILE A 604 -30.44 9.29 2.53
C ILE A 604 -31.48 8.67 3.48
N PRO A 605 -31.68 7.33 3.58
CA PRO A 605 -32.66 6.76 4.49
C PRO A 605 -32.41 7.07 5.96
N ILE A 606 -31.14 7.14 6.38
CA ILE A 606 -30.75 7.49 7.75
C ILE A 606 -31.12 8.95 8.05
N ILE A 607 -30.82 9.90 7.14
CA ILE A 607 -31.19 11.31 7.31
C ILE A 607 -32.71 11.47 7.33
N VAL A 608 -33.43 10.87 6.37
CA VAL A 608 -34.89 11.03 6.24
C VAL A 608 -35.62 10.45 7.46
N LEU A 609 -35.28 9.24 7.91
CA LEU A 609 -35.92 8.65 9.08
C LEU A 609 -35.49 9.33 10.39
N SER A 610 -34.24 9.78 10.52
CA SER A 610 -33.80 10.53 11.72
C SER A 610 -34.50 11.88 11.84
N THR A 611 -34.53 12.67 10.76
CA THR A 611 -35.13 14.01 10.76
C THR A 611 -36.65 13.95 10.93
N THR A 612 -37.33 12.99 10.31
CA THR A 612 -38.77 12.78 10.53
C THR A 612 -39.06 12.28 11.96
N THR A 613 -38.26 11.37 12.53
CA THR A 613 -38.37 10.93 13.94
C THR A 613 -38.31 12.13 14.89
N ILE A 614 -37.31 13.00 14.72
CA ILE A 614 -37.10 14.19 15.55
C ILE A 614 -38.24 15.20 15.34
N PHE A 615 -38.64 15.46 14.10
CA PHE A 615 -39.74 16.37 13.77
C PHE A 615 -41.07 15.92 14.39
N LEU A 616 -41.38 14.62 14.35
CA LEU A 616 -42.60 14.05 14.91
C LEU A 616 -42.66 14.20 16.45
N VAL A 617 -41.54 13.98 17.17
CA VAL A 617 -41.49 14.23 18.63
C VAL A 617 -41.57 15.73 18.94
N LEU A 618 -40.82 16.58 18.23
CA LEU A 618 -40.87 18.04 18.46
C LEU A 618 -42.26 18.62 18.15
N TYR A 619 -42.89 18.21 17.05
CA TYR A 619 -44.27 18.60 16.72
C TYR A 619 -45.26 18.11 17.78
N SER A 620 -45.12 16.86 18.24
CA SER A 620 -45.93 16.31 19.32
C SER A 620 -45.83 17.17 20.59
N TRP A 621 -44.60 17.49 21.01
CA TRP A 621 -44.27 18.33 22.16
C TRP A 621 -44.82 19.76 22.05
N PHE A 622 -44.58 20.44 20.92
CA PHE A 622 -45.10 21.79 20.69
C PHE A 622 -46.64 21.83 20.63
N SER A 623 -47.27 20.86 19.96
CA SER A 623 -48.74 20.74 19.88
C SER A 623 -49.39 20.49 21.24
N LEU A 624 -48.68 19.83 22.17
CA LEU A 624 -49.17 19.54 23.52
C LEU A 624 -48.86 20.65 24.55
N ARG A 625 -48.04 21.66 24.23
CA ARG A 625 -47.53 22.69 25.16
C ARG A 625 -48.61 23.62 25.77
N GLY A 626 -49.87 23.47 25.37
CA GLY A 626 -51.04 24.13 25.97
C GLY A 626 -52.09 23.20 26.59
N SER A 627 -51.82 21.89 26.72
CA SER A 627 -52.80 20.87 27.12
C SER A 627 -52.31 20.02 28.30
N ARG A 628 -53.19 19.71 29.26
CA ARG A 628 -52.81 19.03 30.52
C ARG A 628 -52.40 17.55 30.37
N HIS A 629 -52.58 16.95 29.19
CA HIS A 629 -52.50 15.50 28.97
C HIS A 629 -51.08 14.94 28.71
N LEU A 630 -50.02 15.75 28.78
CA LEU A 630 -48.63 15.26 28.80
C LEU A 630 -48.24 14.56 30.12
N ARG A 631 -49.11 14.57 31.12
CA ARG A 631 -48.85 14.04 32.47
C ARG A 631 -49.08 12.53 32.60
N ASP A 632 -49.75 11.93 31.62
CA ASP A 632 -50.33 10.61 31.71
C ASP A 632 -49.71 9.65 30.68
N GLU A 633 -49.84 8.35 30.95
CA GLU A 633 -49.26 7.27 30.15
C GLU A 633 -49.80 7.28 28.69
N PRO A 634 -48.93 7.26 27.66
CA PRO A 634 -49.33 7.48 26.26
C PRO A 634 -50.21 6.36 25.72
N PHE A 635 -51.05 6.68 24.73
CA PHE A 635 -51.91 5.70 24.10
C PHE A 635 -51.12 4.87 23.08
N ASP A 636 -50.84 3.61 23.42
CA ASP A 636 -50.24 2.66 22.47
C ASP A 636 -51.35 1.96 21.64
N PRO A 637 -51.48 2.25 20.33
CA PRO A 637 -52.44 1.59 19.44
C PRO A 637 -52.05 0.15 19.10
N ASN A 638 -50.87 -0.32 19.52
CA ASN A 638 -50.35 -1.65 19.21
C ASN A 638 -50.67 -2.67 20.30
N ASN A 639 -50.95 -2.20 21.52
CA ASN A 639 -51.66 -3.00 22.50
C ASN A 639 -53.14 -3.12 22.10
N LEU A 640 -53.52 -4.31 21.61
CA LEU A 640 -54.88 -4.59 21.14
C LEU A 640 -55.93 -4.44 22.25
N VAL A 641 -55.55 -4.66 23.52
CA VAL A 641 -56.48 -4.55 24.66
C VAL A 641 -56.84 -3.08 24.93
N THR A 642 -55.86 -2.17 24.93
CA THR A 642 -56.13 -0.73 25.08
C THR A 642 -56.86 -0.15 23.88
N LEU A 643 -56.58 -0.64 22.68
CA LEU A 643 -57.29 -0.24 21.46
C LEU A 643 -58.75 -0.69 21.45
N LEU A 644 -59.03 -1.97 21.73
CA LEU A 644 -60.40 -2.50 21.79
C LEU A 644 -61.19 -1.90 22.94
N LYS A 645 -60.56 -1.70 24.10
CA LYS A 645 -61.19 -1.02 25.25
C LYS A 645 -61.60 0.40 24.86
N ALA A 646 -60.68 1.21 24.31
CA ALA A 646 -60.97 2.58 23.91
C ALA A 646 -62.03 2.66 22.78
N GLY A 647 -62.02 1.73 21.83
CA GLY A 647 -63.02 1.66 20.76
C GLY A 647 -64.43 1.31 21.25
N ARG A 648 -64.53 0.47 22.28
CA ARG A 648 -65.79 0.15 22.98
C ARG A 648 -66.26 1.33 23.83
N ASP A 649 -65.39 1.84 24.70
CA ASP A 649 -65.75 2.81 25.74
C ASP A 649 -66.03 4.21 25.18
N GLY A 650 -65.60 4.49 23.94
CA GLY A 650 -65.96 5.70 23.19
C GLY A 650 -67.07 5.53 22.13
N ALA A 651 -67.76 4.39 22.08
CA ALA A 651 -68.87 4.08 21.15
C ALA A 651 -68.53 4.12 19.64
N VAL A 652 -67.25 4.05 19.26
CA VAL A 652 -66.85 3.89 17.85
C VAL A 652 -67.40 2.58 17.27
N VAL A 653 -67.42 1.48 18.06
CA VAL A 653 -67.98 0.20 17.62
C VAL A 653 -69.46 0.31 17.23
N ASP A 654 -70.28 1.04 17.98
CA ASP A 654 -71.72 1.17 17.70
C ASP A 654 -71.99 2.03 16.45
N SER A 655 -71.17 3.06 16.22
CA SER A 655 -71.26 3.90 15.01
C SER A 655 -70.87 3.18 13.72
N LEU A 656 -69.92 2.23 13.76
CA LEU A 656 -69.63 1.36 12.61
C LEU A 656 -70.58 0.16 12.52
N GLY A 657 -71.10 -0.33 13.66
CA GLY A 657 -71.92 -1.54 13.73
C GLY A 657 -73.34 -1.41 13.16
N ASN A 658 -73.90 -0.20 13.15
CA ASN A 658 -75.22 0.05 12.56
C ASN A 658 -75.22 0.06 11.01
N ASP A 659 -74.07 0.27 10.37
CA ASP A 659 -73.99 0.51 8.92
C ASP A 659 -73.83 -0.82 8.15
N LYS A 660 -74.95 -1.54 7.95
CA LYS A 660 -75.01 -2.90 7.36
C LYS A 660 -74.55 -3.02 5.88
N THR A 661 -73.94 -1.99 5.29
CA THR A 661 -73.43 -1.96 3.91
C THR A 661 -71.97 -1.47 3.81
N VAL A 662 -71.09 -2.08 4.61
CA VAL A 662 -69.64 -1.76 4.69
C VAL A 662 -68.91 -1.74 3.33
N SER A 663 -69.44 -2.41 2.31
CA SER A 663 -68.83 -2.53 0.97
C SER A 663 -68.91 -1.30 0.06
N SER A 664 -69.68 -0.25 0.40
CA SER A 664 -69.80 0.93 -0.48
C SER A 664 -69.91 2.31 0.20
N THR A 665 -70.45 2.42 1.42
CA THR A 665 -70.65 3.74 2.08
C THR A 665 -69.45 4.24 2.88
N SER A 666 -68.65 3.33 3.46
CA SER A 666 -67.39 3.66 4.17
C SER A 666 -66.42 4.49 3.31
N ALA A 667 -66.48 4.33 1.99
CA ALA A 667 -65.71 5.10 1.00
C ALA A 667 -66.14 6.58 0.84
N ARG A 668 -67.24 7.02 1.47
CA ARG A 668 -67.75 8.42 1.40
C ARG A 668 -67.85 9.12 2.75
N SER A 669 -67.98 8.39 3.84
CA SER A 669 -68.04 8.97 5.20
C SER A 669 -66.65 9.38 5.69
N ASN A 670 -66.39 10.69 5.76
CA ASN A 670 -65.21 11.24 6.46
C ASN A 670 -65.37 11.10 7.99
N VAL A 671 -65.44 9.87 8.51
CA VAL A 671 -65.50 9.58 9.94
C VAL A 671 -64.22 10.09 10.58
N LYS A 672 -64.32 11.20 11.32
CA LYS A 672 -63.24 11.66 12.18
C LYS A 672 -63.43 11.00 13.54
N ILE A 673 -62.31 10.68 14.16
CA ILE A 673 -62.27 10.14 15.50
C ILE A 673 -61.40 11.08 16.32
N LYS A 674 -61.83 11.31 17.56
CA LYS A 674 -61.09 12.04 18.57
C LYS A 674 -60.84 11.09 19.72
N LEU A 675 -59.57 10.89 20.03
CA LEU A 675 -59.15 10.25 21.26
C LEU A 675 -59.43 11.23 22.41
N HIS A 676 -60.16 10.74 23.41
CA HIS A 676 -60.49 11.43 24.64
C HIS A 676 -59.98 10.62 25.83
N ARG A 677 -59.81 11.23 26.99
CA ARG A 677 -59.40 10.54 28.22
C ARG A 677 -60.28 10.97 29.37
N ASN A 678 -60.87 10.00 30.06
CA ASN A 678 -61.88 10.20 31.09
C ASN A 678 -61.38 9.60 32.41
N ALA A 679 -61.03 10.47 33.36
CA ALA A 679 -60.37 10.20 34.65
C ALA A 679 -59.03 9.43 34.57
N THR A 680 -59.05 8.19 34.09
CA THR A 680 -57.89 7.31 33.90
C THR A 680 -57.88 6.63 32.51
N GLU A 681 -59.04 6.47 31.87
CA GLU A 681 -59.23 5.57 30.73
C GLU A 681 -59.29 6.31 29.40
N TRP A 682 -58.81 5.69 28.33
CA TRP A 682 -58.83 6.23 26.97
C TRP A 682 -60.12 5.83 26.26
N GLU A 683 -60.73 6.76 25.53
CA GLU A 683 -61.95 6.57 24.74
C GLU A 683 -61.73 7.07 23.31
N LEU A 684 -62.06 6.27 22.29
CA LEU A 684 -62.09 6.70 20.89
C LEU A 684 -63.52 7.08 20.53
N ARG A 685 -63.83 8.38 20.37
CA ARG A 685 -65.17 8.87 20.05
C ARG A 685 -65.27 9.35 18.58
N PRO A 686 -66.35 9.07 17.84
CA PRO A 686 -66.59 9.68 16.54
C PRO A 686 -66.97 11.17 16.68
N VAL A 687 -66.59 12.00 15.70
CA VAL A 687 -66.80 13.48 15.69
C VAL A 687 -67.10 14.01 14.30
#